data_AF-A0A0D2VTM7-F1
#
_entry.id   AF-A0A0D2VTM7-F1
#
_cell.length_a   1.000
_cell.length_b   1.000
_cell.length_c   1.000
_cell.angle_alpha   90.00
_cell.angle_beta   90.00
_cell.angle_gamma   90.00
#
_symmetry.space_group_name_H-M   'P 1'
#
loop_
_entity.id
_entity.type
_entity.pdbx_description
1 polymer ?
#
loop_
_entity_poly.entity_id
_entity_poly.type
_entity_poly.pdbx_seq_one_letter_code
_entity_poly.pdbx_strand_id
1 'polypeptide(L)'
;MSDLLSFALFVTANIIRMVEEYEMIEPEFEKLSARVRSLERPLEVLKTSCGNLQVYEDVLRRLNQVLDSVNRFFEAQAKQRAKGEKKDKILKFIRGESINVTVALFHENIDVCIVDLNAAVQAAEVLNAQQRVQDTAKTTVEMLELEKRRAALEEVHECVQCGQEFKESSNAMGTCKFHPTHSTYSNRGVRMRCCDKEFRDTTAANAEGCRRGRHIKDHHVFFPYLNYFSWLYKQKSLESEIWLSGQQVDLEDGMTKWATVGVRTDGHLFVRIGKGNFNLMMMTIDPNAAASFKLKNNATETLICTRGTYDFPGELDQSTEKLYWYVRADWILHQESIAGVRLQIKSCTSDGPLVKELFFKSLSPLEKGETKAFLPAGSGANIDTSIVKPPPKVANFTPFPDSITKAPPIFEDENTTNSGSTKLRLKNVGPAQANPNTSGFSFDTFVNEIMVMNLAKGEAAVGSSSSERIMILAMVQTHQINVEEACRLLTAVDTSKTAPDDPVTIIDCYCDFLVDGEWVRSRKTTCQVTGKGELPFTVEPKGVVKVTISGQMEAPGKSSSWHGRAYVARLAPVTMRITLETMEGAKASKNVVFHNPATSFNQRESTDMFFLHCDDPFRWERGYVSVSPADQDRKDALFKVKVNGSTTYNVTLENLQSWAYTALKETPHATECELSDLCSGPVKTRGFIDHATKTIVGFHFEVEWTADKQSPGYKASDSYIIPSHVLRDALASVPTDHVE
;
A
#
# COMPACT_ATOMS: atom_id res chain seq x y z
N MET A 1 53.10 -57.08 -43.15
CA MET A 1 52.57 -55.82 -43.73
C MET A 1 53.63 -54.75 -43.96
N SER A 2 54.35 -54.28 -42.94
CA SER A 2 55.47 -53.32 -43.13
C SER A 2 56.50 -53.80 -44.16
N ASP A 3 56.82 -55.11 -44.14
CA ASP A 3 57.77 -55.71 -45.09
C ASP A 3 57.23 -55.76 -46.52
N LEU A 4 55.93 -56.08 -46.70
CA LEU A 4 55.29 -56.10 -48.03
C LEU A 4 55.24 -54.70 -48.64
N LEU A 5 54.94 -53.69 -47.83
CA LEU A 5 54.89 -52.30 -48.28
C LEU A 5 56.29 -51.76 -48.60
N SER A 6 57.28 -52.09 -47.75
CA SER A 6 58.68 -51.71 -47.97
C SER A 6 59.26 -52.38 -49.20
N PHE A 7 58.92 -53.66 -49.44
CA PHE A 7 59.30 -54.37 -50.65
C PHE A 7 58.66 -53.76 -51.91
N ALA A 8 57.36 -53.44 -51.87
CA ALA A 8 56.67 -52.78 -52.99
C ALA A 8 57.36 -51.47 -53.39
N LEU A 9 57.63 -50.60 -52.40
CA LEU A 9 58.34 -49.34 -52.60
C LEU A 9 59.74 -49.55 -53.16
N PHE A 10 60.48 -50.54 -52.63
CA PHE A 10 61.83 -50.87 -53.09
C PHE A 10 61.86 -51.36 -54.54
N VAL A 11 60.99 -52.30 -54.91
CA VAL A 11 60.94 -52.86 -56.26
C VAL A 11 60.45 -51.82 -57.27
N THR A 12 59.47 -51.01 -56.90
CA THR A 12 58.98 -49.86 -57.69
C THR A 12 60.16 -48.94 -58.04
N ALA A 13 60.95 -48.52 -57.04
CA ALA A 13 62.11 -47.67 -57.24
C ALA A 13 63.18 -48.35 -58.13
N ASN A 14 63.42 -49.66 -57.97
CA ASN A 14 64.40 -50.38 -58.78
C ASN A 14 63.97 -50.50 -60.25
N ILE A 15 62.70 -50.79 -60.55
CA ILE A 15 62.17 -50.84 -61.92
C ILE A 15 62.35 -49.49 -62.61
N ILE A 16 61.96 -48.41 -61.94
CA ILE A 16 62.09 -47.04 -62.45
C ILE A 16 63.55 -46.76 -62.82
N ARG A 17 64.48 -47.05 -61.90
CA ARG A 17 65.91 -46.86 -62.11
C ARG A 17 66.43 -47.68 -63.30
N MET A 18 66.01 -48.94 -63.44
CA MET A 18 66.43 -49.78 -64.57
C MET A 18 65.95 -49.21 -65.91
N VAL A 19 64.69 -48.78 -66.01
CA VAL A 19 64.17 -48.18 -67.26
C VAL A 19 65.00 -46.95 -67.67
N GLU A 20 65.37 -46.11 -66.70
CA GLU A 20 66.14 -44.90 -66.93
C GLU A 20 67.61 -45.18 -67.29
N GLU A 21 68.28 -46.09 -66.56
CA GLU A 21 69.69 -46.43 -66.78
C GLU A 21 69.91 -47.14 -68.13
N TYR A 22 68.95 -47.91 -68.62
CA TYR A 22 69.13 -48.70 -69.85
C TYR A 22 68.94 -47.90 -71.15
N GLU A 23 68.64 -46.58 -71.11
CA GLU A 23 68.30 -45.77 -72.29
C GLU A 23 67.40 -46.57 -73.25
N MET A 24 66.37 -47.21 -72.71
CA MET A 24 65.45 -48.01 -73.52
C MET A 24 64.60 -47.03 -74.34
N ILE A 25 65.06 -46.74 -75.56
CA ILE A 25 64.51 -45.72 -76.48
C ILE A 25 63.09 -46.09 -76.99
N GLU A 26 62.41 -47.05 -76.38
CA GLU A 26 61.05 -47.41 -76.77
C GLU A 26 60.03 -46.74 -75.84
N PRO A 27 59.10 -45.94 -76.39
CA PRO A 27 58.09 -45.19 -75.63
C PRO A 27 57.26 -46.03 -74.66
N GLU A 28 57.13 -47.34 -74.91
CA GLU A 28 56.35 -48.24 -74.05
C GLU A 28 57.00 -48.49 -72.68
N PHE A 29 58.33 -48.42 -72.58
CA PHE A 29 59.03 -48.55 -71.30
C PHE A 29 58.95 -47.28 -70.46
N GLU A 30 59.02 -46.10 -71.08
CA GLU A 30 58.78 -44.83 -70.39
C GLU A 30 57.36 -44.77 -69.82
N LYS A 31 56.36 -45.19 -70.60
CA LYS A 31 54.99 -45.33 -70.09
C LYS A 31 54.92 -46.27 -68.89
N LEU A 32 55.66 -47.38 -68.91
CA LEU A 32 55.64 -48.37 -67.83
C LEU A 32 56.27 -47.78 -66.56
N SER A 33 57.40 -47.09 -66.68
CA SER A 33 58.05 -46.37 -65.58
C SER A 33 57.11 -45.31 -64.97
N ALA A 34 56.42 -44.53 -65.81
CA ALA A 34 55.46 -43.53 -65.33
C ALA A 34 54.31 -44.16 -64.53
N ARG A 35 53.81 -45.33 -64.94
CA ARG A 35 52.76 -46.05 -64.19
C ARG A 35 53.29 -46.64 -62.90
N VAL A 36 54.49 -47.21 -62.91
CA VAL A 36 55.14 -47.70 -61.69
C VAL A 36 55.34 -46.55 -60.69
N ARG A 37 55.80 -45.36 -61.13
CA ARG A 37 55.89 -44.15 -60.28
C ARG A 37 54.57 -43.75 -59.64
N SER A 38 53.44 -43.93 -60.35
CA SER A 38 52.13 -43.56 -59.82
C SER A 38 51.71 -44.38 -58.58
N LEU A 39 52.37 -45.52 -58.30
CA LEU A 39 52.16 -46.33 -57.10
C LEU A 39 52.83 -45.76 -55.84
N GLU A 40 53.85 -44.89 -55.97
CA GLU A 40 54.64 -44.43 -54.81
C GLU A 40 53.78 -43.71 -53.78
N ARG A 41 52.94 -42.75 -54.22
CA ARG A 41 52.12 -41.93 -53.33
C ARG A 41 51.08 -42.76 -52.55
N PRO A 42 50.27 -43.63 -53.18
CA PRO A 42 49.36 -44.50 -52.43
C PRO A 42 50.07 -45.40 -51.41
N LEU A 43 51.25 -45.93 -51.74
CA LEU A 43 52.04 -46.74 -50.82
C LEU A 43 52.55 -45.92 -49.61
N GLU A 44 52.95 -44.67 -49.80
CA GLU A 44 53.35 -43.78 -48.69
C GLU A 44 52.19 -43.42 -47.75
N VAL A 45 50.98 -43.20 -48.29
CA VAL A 45 49.78 -42.93 -47.47
C VAL A 45 49.43 -44.15 -46.61
N LEU A 46 49.55 -45.36 -47.17
CA LEU A 46 49.37 -46.59 -46.39
C LEU A 46 50.46 -46.77 -45.33
N LYS A 47 51.69 -46.30 -45.57
CA LYS A 47 52.80 -46.39 -44.60
C LYS A 47 52.54 -45.56 -43.35
N THR A 48 51.93 -44.38 -43.51
CA THR A 48 51.62 -43.46 -42.40
C THR A 48 50.29 -43.77 -41.71
N SER A 49 49.41 -44.53 -42.36
CA SER A 49 48.15 -44.98 -41.79
C SER A 49 48.37 -46.19 -40.86
N CYS A 50 48.60 -45.94 -39.57
CA CYS A 50 48.89 -46.99 -38.57
C CYS A 50 47.69 -47.91 -38.20
N GLY A 51 46.61 -47.94 -38.98
CA GLY A 51 45.37 -48.67 -38.70
C GLY A 51 45.26 -50.00 -39.47
N ASN A 52 45.04 -51.09 -38.75
CA ASN A 52 44.68 -52.44 -39.18
C ASN A 52 44.96 -52.81 -40.67
N LEU A 53 46.25 -52.92 -41.01
CA LEU A 53 46.74 -53.20 -42.37
C LEU A 53 46.32 -54.57 -42.94
N GLN A 54 45.67 -55.45 -42.16
CA GLN A 54 45.24 -56.78 -42.63
C GLN A 54 44.31 -56.72 -43.84
N VAL A 55 43.47 -55.68 -43.95
CA VAL A 55 42.52 -55.53 -45.06
C VAL A 55 43.22 -55.29 -46.40
N TYR A 56 44.46 -54.80 -46.38
CA TYR A 56 45.21 -54.42 -47.58
C TYR A 56 46.31 -55.42 -47.94
N GLU A 57 46.41 -56.50 -47.18
CA GLU A 57 47.46 -57.51 -47.35
C GLU A 57 47.40 -58.17 -48.73
N ASP A 58 46.21 -58.55 -49.17
CA ASP A 58 46.04 -59.25 -50.45
C ASP A 58 46.30 -58.34 -51.66
N VAL A 59 45.91 -57.06 -51.57
CA VAL A 59 46.22 -56.06 -52.60
C VAL A 59 47.73 -55.85 -52.71
N LEU A 60 48.42 -55.70 -51.57
CA LEU A 60 49.88 -55.51 -51.55
C LEU A 60 50.64 -56.76 -52.00
N ARG A 61 50.17 -57.97 -51.67
CA ARG A 61 50.75 -59.22 -52.20
C ARG A 61 50.62 -59.31 -53.71
N ARG A 62 49.44 -59.00 -54.26
CA ARG A 62 49.20 -59.02 -55.71
C ARG A 62 50.09 -57.99 -56.42
N LEU A 63 50.14 -56.77 -55.90
CA LEU A 63 51.02 -55.72 -56.43
C LEU A 63 52.48 -56.18 -56.44
N ASN A 64 52.96 -56.76 -55.34
CA ASN A 64 54.33 -57.27 -55.25
C ASN A 64 54.62 -58.39 -56.26
N GLN A 65 53.67 -59.27 -56.53
CA GLN A 65 53.83 -60.32 -57.56
C GLN A 65 53.94 -59.72 -58.96
N VAL A 66 53.15 -58.69 -59.27
CA VAL A 66 53.20 -57.99 -60.56
C VAL A 66 54.53 -57.26 -60.71
N LEU A 67 54.91 -56.46 -59.70
CA LEU A 67 56.16 -55.72 -59.69
C LEU A 67 57.39 -56.63 -59.78
N ASP A 68 57.40 -57.75 -59.04
CA ASP A 68 58.48 -58.72 -59.13
C ASP A 68 58.58 -59.36 -60.54
N SER A 69 57.44 -59.63 -61.19
CA SER A 69 57.43 -60.15 -62.56
C SER A 69 57.99 -59.15 -63.56
N VAL A 70 57.65 -57.86 -63.40
CA VAL A 70 58.20 -56.76 -64.20
C VAL A 70 59.70 -56.62 -63.96
N ASN A 71 60.14 -56.64 -62.70
CA ASN A 71 61.55 -56.54 -62.34
C ASN A 71 62.38 -57.69 -62.93
N ARG A 72 61.89 -58.94 -62.83
CA ARG A 72 62.55 -60.11 -63.43
C ARG A 72 62.65 -60.01 -64.96
N PHE A 73 61.63 -59.45 -65.62
CA PHE A 73 61.70 -59.18 -67.05
C PHE A 73 62.84 -58.22 -67.38
N PHE A 74 62.94 -57.09 -66.68
CA PHE A 74 64.03 -56.12 -66.89
C PHE A 74 65.41 -56.69 -66.57
N GLU A 75 65.55 -57.51 -65.53
CA GLU A 75 66.81 -58.18 -65.20
C GLU A 75 67.25 -59.17 -66.30
N ALA A 76 66.30 -59.88 -66.92
CA ALA A 76 66.59 -60.77 -68.03
C ALA A 76 67.08 -59.98 -69.26
N GLN A 77 66.46 -58.84 -69.56
CA GLN A 77 66.89 -57.95 -70.64
C GLN A 77 68.29 -57.36 -70.37
N ALA A 78 68.53 -56.92 -69.14
CA ALA A 78 69.84 -56.44 -68.70
C ALA A 78 70.95 -57.49 -68.88
N LYS A 79 70.67 -58.75 -68.51
CA LYS A 79 71.60 -59.88 -68.66
C LYS A 79 71.88 -60.23 -70.13
N GLN A 80 70.87 -60.14 -71.00
CA GLN A 80 71.07 -60.35 -72.46
C GLN A 80 72.00 -59.28 -73.05
N ARG A 81 71.82 -58.01 -72.65
CA ARG A 81 72.71 -56.91 -73.07
C ARG A 81 74.14 -57.09 -72.57
N ALA A 82 74.33 -57.52 -71.32
CA ALA A 82 75.66 -57.75 -70.75
C ALA A 82 76.46 -58.87 -71.46
N LYS A 83 75.79 -59.84 -72.10
CA LYS A 83 76.43 -60.91 -72.88
C LYS A 83 77.02 -60.46 -74.23
N GLY A 84 77.00 -59.16 -74.53
CA GLY A 84 77.67 -58.59 -75.71
C GLY A 84 76.97 -58.91 -77.04
N GLU A 85 75.70 -59.34 -77.00
CA GLU A 85 74.92 -59.46 -78.22
C GLU A 85 74.78 -58.09 -78.89
N LYS A 86 75.15 -58.01 -80.18
CA LYS A 86 75.10 -56.76 -80.94
C LYS A 86 73.72 -56.12 -80.79
N LYS A 87 73.70 -54.80 -80.51
CA LYS A 87 72.52 -53.95 -80.28
C LYS A 87 71.35 -54.24 -81.24
N ASP A 88 71.66 -54.56 -82.50
CA ASP A 88 70.67 -54.88 -83.53
C ASP A 88 69.88 -56.18 -83.29
N LYS A 89 70.47 -57.20 -82.64
CA LYS A 89 69.75 -58.43 -82.29
C LYS A 89 68.79 -58.20 -81.14
N ILE A 90 69.21 -57.43 -80.14
CA ILE A 90 68.35 -57.06 -79.00
C ILE A 90 67.22 -56.16 -79.50
N LEU A 91 67.49 -55.16 -80.35
CA LEU A 91 66.45 -54.34 -80.98
C LEU A 91 65.50 -55.17 -81.86
N LYS A 92 65.97 -56.21 -82.56
CA LYS A 92 65.08 -57.13 -83.29
C LYS A 92 64.21 -57.98 -82.38
N PHE A 93 64.74 -58.41 -81.24
CA PHE A 93 63.99 -59.17 -80.24
C PHE A 93 62.93 -58.29 -79.58
N ILE A 94 63.31 -57.06 -79.19
CA ILE A 94 62.41 -56.05 -78.60
C ILE A 94 61.31 -55.63 -79.58
N ARG A 95 61.65 -55.42 -80.86
CA ARG A 95 60.65 -55.13 -81.92
C ARG A 95 59.79 -56.34 -82.31
N GLY A 96 60.03 -57.52 -81.73
CA GLY A 96 59.16 -58.67 -81.91
C GLY A 96 57.82 -58.43 -81.19
N GLU A 97 56.72 -58.78 -81.85
CA GLU A 97 55.34 -58.60 -81.32
C GLU A 97 55.17 -59.16 -79.88
N SER A 98 55.95 -60.18 -79.49
CA SER A 98 55.92 -60.79 -78.17
C SER A 98 56.29 -59.85 -77.00
N ILE A 99 57.24 -58.91 -77.18
CA ILE A 99 57.64 -57.99 -76.09
C ILE A 99 56.59 -56.91 -75.87
N ASN A 100 56.06 -56.34 -76.95
CA ASN A 100 54.98 -55.35 -76.85
C ASN A 100 53.74 -55.94 -76.17
N VAL A 101 53.40 -57.21 -76.46
CA VAL A 101 52.32 -57.92 -75.77
C VAL A 101 52.62 -58.11 -74.28
N THR A 102 53.87 -58.44 -73.92
CA THR A 102 54.28 -58.63 -72.52
C THR A 102 54.23 -57.32 -71.72
N VAL A 103 54.74 -56.21 -72.29
CA VAL A 103 54.71 -54.89 -71.65
C VAL A 103 53.28 -54.38 -71.53
N ALA A 104 52.44 -54.60 -72.55
CA ALA A 104 51.00 -54.30 -72.49
C ALA A 104 50.28 -55.07 -71.36
N LEU A 105 50.65 -56.35 -71.14
CA LEU A 105 50.11 -57.13 -70.03
C LEU A 105 50.56 -56.60 -68.66
N PHE A 106 51.80 -56.12 -68.54
CA PHE A 106 52.27 -55.48 -67.30
C PHE A 106 51.53 -54.17 -67.02
N HIS A 107 51.33 -53.38 -68.06
CA HIS A 107 50.54 -52.16 -68.04
C HIS A 107 49.13 -52.40 -67.47
N GLU A 108 48.42 -53.39 -67.99
CA GLU A 108 47.07 -53.75 -67.52
C GLU A 108 47.07 -54.24 -66.06
N ASN A 109 48.02 -55.10 -65.69
CA ASN A 109 48.09 -55.62 -64.33
C ASN A 109 48.46 -54.53 -63.29
N ILE A 110 49.33 -53.60 -63.65
CA ILE A 110 49.68 -52.46 -62.78
C ILE A 110 48.48 -51.53 -62.63
N ASP A 111 47.74 -51.25 -63.71
CA ASP A 111 46.55 -50.39 -63.66
C ASP A 111 45.50 -50.97 -62.69
N VAL A 112 45.26 -52.28 -62.73
CA VAL A 112 44.37 -52.97 -61.77
C VAL A 112 44.87 -52.78 -60.34
N CYS A 113 46.17 -52.96 -60.08
CA CYS A 113 46.73 -52.79 -58.75
C CYS A 113 46.64 -51.33 -58.27
N ILE A 114 46.80 -50.33 -59.15
CA ILE A 114 46.64 -48.91 -58.81
C ILE A 114 45.22 -48.63 -58.36
N VAL A 115 44.22 -49.15 -59.06
CA VAL A 115 42.80 -48.97 -58.70
C VAL A 115 42.52 -49.57 -57.33
N ASP A 116 42.93 -50.82 -57.10
CA ASP A 116 42.75 -51.51 -55.81
C ASP A 116 43.46 -50.77 -54.67
N LEU A 117 44.68 -50.27 -54.91
CA LEU A 117 45.48 -49.57 -53.92
C LEU A 117 44.89 -48.20 -53.57
N ASN A 118 44.36 -47.46 -54.55
CA ASN A 118 43.67 -46.20 -54.30
C ASN A 118 42.37 -46.39 -53.52
N ALA A 119 41.60 -47.44 -53.80
CA ALA A 119 40.42 -47.80 -53.03
C ALA A 119 40.78 -48.13 -51.56
N ALA A 120 41.89 -48.84 -51.36
CA ALA A 120 42.43 -49.13 -50.03
C ALA A 120 42.82 -47.87 -49.26
N VAL A 121 43.49 -46.92 -49.90
CA VAL A 121 43.85 -45.63 -49.29
C VAL A 121 42.61 -44.86 -48.85
N GLN A 122 41.60 -44.75 -49.71
CA GLN A 122 40.36 -44.05 -49.38
C GLN A 122 39.65 -44.69 -48.17
N ALA A 123 39.61 -46.02 -48.10
CA ALA A 123 39.03 -46.72 -46.95
C ALA A 123 39.79 -46.44 -45.64
N ALA A 124 41.12 -46.38 -45.68
CA ALA A 124 41.94 -46.06 -44.51
C ALA A 124 41.71 -44.63 -44.00
N GLU A 125 41.60 -43.66 -44.92
CA GLU A 125 41.32 -42.26 -44.58
C GLU A 125 39.95 -42.10 -43.92
N VAL A 126 38.91 -42.79 -44.41
CA VAL A 126 37.57 -42.79 -43.81
C VAL A 126 37.59 -43.35 -42.39
N LEU A 127 38.29 -44.45 -42.15
CA LEU A 127 38.39 -45.07 -40.83
C LEU A 127 39.09 -44.14 -39.81
N ASN A 128 40.19 -43.50 -40.23
CA ASN A 128 40.91 -42.52 -39.41
C ASN A 128 40.06 -41.26 -39.11
N ALA A 129 39.19 -40.86 -40.04
CA ALA A 129 38.23 -39.79 -39.79
C ALA A 129 37.19 -40.19 -38.73
N GLN A 130 36.67 -41.41 -38.80
CA GLN A 130 35.70 -41.92 -37.82
C GLN A 130 36.27 -41.99 -36.40
N GLN A 131 37.51 -42.44 -36.24
CA GLN A 131 38.15 -42.51 -34.91
C GLN A 131 38.27 -41.13 -34.26
N ARG A 132 38.68 -40.10 -35.03
CA ARG A 132 38.79 -38.71 -34.52
C ARG A 132 37.46 -38.15 -34.04
N VAL A 133 36.37 -38.50 -34.72
CA VAL A 133 35.01 -38.10 -34.30
C VAL A 133 34.65 -38.74 -32.96
N GLN A 134 34.97 -40.03 -32.76
CA GLN A 134 34.70 -40.73 -31.51
C GLN A 134 35.49 -40.15 -30.32
N ASP A 135 36.78 -39.86 -30.51
CA ASP A 135 37.64 -39.32 -29.45
C ASP A 135 37.19 -37.91 -29.01
N THR A 136 36.75 -37.10 -29.98
CA THR A 136 36.21 -35.76 -29.71
C THR A 136 34.91 -35.86 -28.90
N ALA A 137 34.02 -36.78 -29.27
CA ALA A 137 32.76 -37.00 -28.56
C ALA A 137 32.98 -37.43 -27.10
N LYS A 138 33.95 -38.31 -26.84
CA LYS A 138 34.29 -38.74 -25.48
C LYS A 138 34.74 -37.58 -24.60
N THR A 139 35.64 -36.74 -25.11
CA THR A 139 36.18 -35.58 -24.37
C THR A 139 35.09 -34.58 -24.01
N THR A 140 34.14 -34.33 -24.92
CA THR A 140 33.01 -33.44 -24.64
C THR A 140 32.08 -33.96 -23.54
N VAL A 141 31.90 -35.28 -23.42
CA VAL A 141 31.07 -35.87 -22.35
C VAL A 141 31.72 -35.68 -20.99
N GLU A 142 33.03 -35.92 -20.88
CA GLU A 142 33.77 -35.78 -19.60
C GLU A 142 33.76 -34.33 -19.08
N MET A 143 33.89 -33.33 -19.95
CA MET A 143 33.81 -31.91 -19.54
C MET A 143 32.42 -31.54 -19.01
N LEU A 144 31.35 -32.02 -19.65
CA LEU A 144 29.97 -31.74 -19.21
C LEU A 144 29.65 -32.35 -17.82
N GLU A 145 30.24 -33.49 -17.47
CA GLU A 145 30.06 -34.10 -16.15
C GLU A 145 30.75 -33.32 -15.03
N LEU A 146 31.93 -32.76 -15.28
CA LEU A 146 32.66 -31.95 -14.31
C LEU A 146 31.92 -30.65 -13.98
N GLU A 147 31.37 -29.99 -15.00
CA GLU A 147 30.55 -28.79 -14.84
C GLU A 147 29.31 -29.06 -13.98
N LYS A 148 28.62 -30.19 -14.21
CA LYS A 148 27.46 -30.61 -13.39
C LYS A 148 27.82 -30.81 -11.92
N ARG A 149 28.99 -31.39 -11.60
CA ARG A 149 29.44 -31.58 -10.22
C ARG A 149 29.78 -30.25 -9.54
N ARG A 150 30.40 -29.32 -10.25
CA ARG A 150 30.71 -27.98 -9.71
C ARG A 150 29.44 -27.20 -9.39
N ALA A 151 28.44 -27.23 -10.28
CA ALA A 151 27.14 -26.60 -10.06
C ALA A 151 26.36 -27.20 -8.88
N ALA A 152 26.55 -28.49 -8.59
CA ALA A 152 25.92 -29.15 -7.45
C ALA A 152 26.44 -28.63 -6.10
N LEU A 153 27.73 -28.31 -6.00
CA LEU A 153 28.40 -27.87 -4.77
C LEU A 153 28.26 -26.37 -4.45
N GLU A 154 27.68 -25.58 -5.34
CA GLU A 154 27.46 -24.16 -5.08
C GLU A 154 26.49 -23.93 -3.92
N GLU A 155 26.86 -23.01 -3.03
CA GLU A 155 26.04 -22.55 -1.92
C GLU A 155 24.74 -21.93 -2.43
N VAL A 156 23.64 -22.23 -1.74
CA VAL A 156 22.33 -21.66 -2.03
C VAL A 156 22.17 -20.41 -1.15
N HIS A 157 21.95 -19.26 -1.77
CA HIS A 157 21.72 -18.00 -1.08
C HIS A 157 20.26 -17.59 -1.20
N GLU A 158 19.71 -16.88 -0.21
CA GLU A 158 18.40 -16.24 -0.33
C GLU A 158 18.55 -14.83 -0.92
N CYS A 159 17.79 -14.51 -1.95
CA CYS A 159 17.85 -13.20 -2.56
C CYS A 159 17.17 -12.14 -1.70
N VAL A 160 17.91 -11.12 -1.29
CA VAL A 160 17.37 -10.02 -0.46
C VAL A 160 16.30 -9.19 -1.17
N GLN A 161 16.26 -9.20 -2.51
CA GLN A 161 15.32 -8.40 -3.30
C GLN A 161 13.95 -9.09 -3.48
N CYS A 162 13.93 -10.38 -3.82
CA CYS A 162 12.70 -11.14 -4.11
C CYS A 162 12.38 -12.25 -3.11
N GLY A 163 13.29 -12.59 -2.18
CA GLY A 163 13.14 -13.67 -1.21
C GLY A 163 13.29 -15.08 -1.79
N GLN A 164 13.70 -15.22 -3.05
CA GLN A 164 13.90 -16.54 -3.67
C GLN A 164 15.33 -17.04 -3.45
N GLU A 165 15.46 -18.34 -3.23
CA GLU A 165 16.74 -19.04 -3.22
C GLU A 165 17.38 -19.05 -4.61
N PHE A 166 18.70 -18.84 -4.68
CA PHE A 166 19.46 -18.86 -5.92
C PHE A 166 20.88 -19.38 -5.71
N LYS A 167 21.49 -19.87 -6.80
CA LYS A 167 22.92 -20.21 -6.89
C LYS A 167 23.58 -19.23 -7.84
N GLU A 168 24.86 -18.91 -7.66
CA GLU A 168 25.50 -17.93 -8.54
C GLU A 168 25.67 -18.43 -9.99
N SER A 169 25.83 -19.73 -10.22
CA SER A 169 25.81 -20.28 -11.58
C SER A 169 24.49 -20.07 -12.32
N SER A 170 23.36 -20.04 -11.59
CA SER A 170 22.03 -19.82 -12.17
C SER A 170 21.58 -18.36 -12.13
N ASN A 171 22.40 -17.45 -11.58
CA ASN A 171 22.07 -16.04 -11.39
C ASN A 171 22.26 -15.18 -12.65
N ALA A 172 21.54 -15.53 -13.72
CA ALA A 172 21.56 -14.77 -14.96
C ALA A 172 20.84 -13.41 -14.82
N MET A 173 21.13 -12.46 -15.71
CA MET A 173 20.41 -11.18 -15.73
C MET A 173 18.92 -11.42 -16.03
N GLY A 174 18.07 -11.02 -15.08
CA GLY A 174 16.63 -11.04 -15.21
C GLY A 174 15.90 -12.22 -14.54
N THR A 175 16.64 -13.06 -13.81
CA THR A 175 16.09 -14.14 -12.96
C THR A 175 15.38 -13.58 -11.73
N CYS A 176 15.95 -12.56 -11.08
CA CYS A 176 15.32 -11.87 -9.98
C CYS A 176 14.20 -10.96 -10.49
N LYS A 177 13.01 -11.10 -9.93
CA LYS A 177 11.86 -10.20 -10.13
C LYS A 177 11.60 -9.44 -8.86
N PHE A 178 11.70 -8.12 -8.90
CA PHE A 178 11.46 -7.27 -7.73
C PHE A 178 10.73 -5.99 -8.10
N HIS A 179 10.16 -5.31 -7.10
CA HIS A 179 9.67 -3.95 -7.26
C HIS A 179 10.63 -2.95 -6.60
N PRO A 180 11.00 -1.86 -7.29
CA PRO A 180 11.65 -0.72 -6.63
C PRO A 180 10.68 -0.04 -5.66
N THR A 181 11.21 0.56 -4.59
CA THR A 181 10.46 1.16 -3.45
C THR A 181 9.69 2.43 -3.74
N HIS A 182 9.54 2.82 -5.00
CA HIS A 182 8.63 3.90 -5.36
C HIS A 182 7.20 3.41 -5.17
N SER A 183 6.72 3.39 -3.93
CA SER A 183 5.36 3.04 -3.58
C SER A 183 4.68 4.18 -2.86
N THR A 184 3.39 4.31 -3.09
CA THR A 184 2.52 5.13 -2.27
C THR A 184 1.88 4.21 -1.25
N TYR A 185 2.22 4.40 0.02
CA TYR A 185 1.56 3.72 1.12
C TYR A 185 0.20 4.39 1.36
N SER A 186 -0.86 3.61 1.28
CA SER A 186 -2.18 4.00 1.75
C SER A 186 -2.53 3.18 2.99
N ASN A 187 -3.52 3.63 3.76
CA ASN A 187 -4.10 2.85 4.85
C ASN A 187 -4.71 1.50 4.40
N ARG A 188 -4.85 1.24 3.10
CA ARG A 188 -5.43 0.01 2.53
C ARG A 188 -4.42 -0.89 1.81
N GLY A 189 -3.15 -0.48 1.72
CA GLY A 189 -2.13 -1.25 1.01
C GLY A 189 -1.02 -0.40 0.40
N VAL A 190 -0.12 -1.08 -0.31
CA VAL A 190 1.03 -0.50 -0.99
C VAL A 190 0.75 -0.48 -2.49
N ARG A 191 0.64 0.71 -3.10
CA ARG A 191 0.56 0.86 -4.57
C ARG A 191 1.94 1.12 -5.14
N MET A 192 2.40 0.28 -6.06
CA MET A 192 3.74 0.36 -6.66
C MET A 192 3.72 1.27 -7.87
N ARG A 193 4.51 2.35 -7.90
CA ARG A 193 4.59 3.26 -9.07
C ARG A 193 5.18 2.62 -10.32
N CYS A 194 5.93 1.52 -10.20
CA CYS A 194 6.54 0.89 -11.37
C CYS A 194 5.54 0.17 -12.28
N CYS A 195 4.37 -0.22 -11.76
CA CYS A 195 3.38 -1.00 -12.51
C CYS A 195 1.94 -0.72 -12.08
N ASP A 196 1.74 0.28 -11.21
CA ASP A 196 0.47 0.71 -10.61
C ASP A 196 -0.36 -0.38 -9.91
N LYS A 197 0.23 -1.55 -9.66
CA LYS A 197 -0.39 -2.61 -8.88
C LYS A 197 -0.49 -2.21 -7.41
N GLU A 198 -1.65 -2.48 -6.82
CA GLU A 198 -1.93 -2.24 -5.40
C GLU A 198 -1.98 -3.58 -4.66
N PHE A 199 -1.15 -3.71 -3.63
CA PHE A 199 -1.04 -4.90 -2.81
C PHE A 199 -1.58 -4.61 -1.41
N ARG A 200 -2.53 -5.41 -0.95
CA ARG A 200 -3.04 -5.31 0.43
C ARG A 200 -2.06 -5.87 1.46
N ASP A 201 -1.19 -6.78 1.02
CA ASP A 201 -0.17 -7.43 1.85
C ASP A 201 1.21 -7.19 1.23
N THR A 202 2.16 -6.76 2.06
CA THR A 202 3.56 -6.58 1.69
C THR A 202 4.25 -7.85 1.22
N THR A 203 3.79 -9.04 1.67
CA THR A 203 4.35 -10.33 1.23
C THR A 203 3.96 -10.65 -0.22
N ALA A 204 2.72 -10.37 -0.62
CA ALA A 204 2.24 -10.57 -1.98
C ALA A 204 2.99 -9.72 -3.01
N ALA A 205 3.42 -8.52 -2.61
CA ALA A 205 4.22 -7.65 -3.45
C ALA A 205 5.61 -8.24 -3.79
N ASN A 206 6.16 -9.15 -2.98
CA ASN A 206 7.47 -9.73 -3.25
C ASN A 206 7.44 -10.81 -4.34
N ALA A 207 6.32 -11.49 -4.53
CA ALA A 207 6.21 -12.63 -5.45
C ALA A 207 6.05 -12.21 -6.94
N GLU A 208 5.60 -10.98 -7.22
CA GLU A 208 5.25 -10.53 -8.58
C GLU A 208 6.00 -9.27 -9.05
N GLY A 209 7.28 -9.15 -8.71
CA GLY A 209 8.10 -7.98 -9.08
C GLY A 209 8.01 -7.57 -10.57
N CYS A 210 7.86 -6.26 -10.82
CA CYS A 210 7.74 -5.65 -12.16
C CYS A 210 9.08 -5.49 -12.89
N ARG A 211 10.20 -5.40 -12.15
CA ARG A 211 11.54 -5.22 -12.69
C ARG A 211 12.32 -6.52 -12.62
N ARG A 212 13.28 -6.65 -13.53
CA ARG A 212 14.13 -7.84 -13.69
C ARG A 212 15.58 -7.47 -13.46
N GLY A 213 16.28 -8.28 -12.67
CA GLY A 213 17.70 -8.12 -12.37
C GLY A 213 18.37 -9.44 -12.03
N ARG A 214 19.60 -9.40 -11.54
CA ARG A 214 20.24 -10.55 -10.90
C ARG A 214 19.81 -10.62 -9.44
N HIS A 215 19.73 -11.81 -8.88
CA HIS A 215 19.60 -11.99 -7.44
C HIS A 215 20.82 -11.40 -6.73
N ILE A 216 20.60 -10.88 -5.54
CA ILE A 216 21.64 -10.31 -4.68
C ILE A 216 21.52 -10.96 -3.32
N LYS A 217 22.67 -11.36 -2.74
CA LYS A 217 22.74 -12.01 -1.43
C LYS A 217 22.77 -11.03 -0.24
N ASP A 218 23.29 -9.82 -0.45
CA ASP A 218 23.49 -8.81 0.60
C ASP A 218 22.58 -7.59 0.39
N HIS A 219 22.01 -7.07 1.48
CA HIS A 219 21.25 -5.81 1.42
C HIS A 219 22.18 -4.67 0.99
N HIS A 220 21.75 -3.91 -0.02
CA HIS A 220 22.50 -2.78 -0.55
C HIS A 220 21.63 -1.53 -0.54
N VAL A 221 22.28 -0.37 -0.43
CA VAL A 221 21.60 0.92 -0.32
C VAL A 221 21.36 1.62 -1.67
N PHE A 222 21.95 1.11 -2.75
CA PHE A 222 21.91 1.74 -4.08
C PHE A 222 20.53 1.78 -4.73
N PHE A 223 19.66 0.81 -4.44
CA PHE A 223 18.29 0.77 -4.96
C PHE A 223 17.37 0.16 -3.90
N PRO A 224 16.61 0.97 -3.14
CA PRO A 224 15.71 0.40 -2.16
C PRO A 224 14.62 -0.41 -2.90
N TYR A 225 14.45 -1.68 -2.53
CA TYR A 225 13.40 -2.62 -2.98
C TYR A 225 12.47 -2.93 -1.80
N LEU A 226 11.25 -3.39 -2.03
CA LEU A 226 10.23 -3.45 -0.96
C LEU A 226 10.69 -4.23 0.29
N ASN A 227 11.38 -5.36 0.09
CA ASN A 227 11.98 -6.16 1.16
C ASN A 227 13.02 -5.43 2.01
N TYR A 228 13.61 -4.36 1.49
CA TYR A 228 14.55 -3.52 2.23
C TYR A 228 13.88 -2.90 3.46
N PHE A 229 12.61 -2.47 3.36
CA PHE A 229 11.91 -1.90 4.51
C PHE A 229 11.63 -2.95 5.58
N SER A 230 11.22 -4.16 5.20
CA SER A 230 11.03 -5.27 6.14
C SER A 230 12.33 -5.62 6.87
N TRP A 231 13.46 -5.61 6.14
CA TRP A 231 14.77 -5.73 6.74
C TRP A 231 15.06 -4.58 7.69
N LEU A 232 14.93 -3.31 7.26
CA LEU A 232 15.13 -2.12 8.10
C LEU A 232 14.33 -2.17 9.40
N TYR A 233 13.06 -2.59 9.35
CA TYR A 233 12.22 -2.73 10.55
C TYR A 233 12.77 -3.80 11.50
N LYS A 234 13.26 -4.94 11.00
CA LYS A 234 13.95 -5.94 11.83
C LYS A 234 15.25 -5.38 12.42
N GLN A 235 15.97 -4.55 11.68
CA GLN A 235 17.18 -3.93 12.19
C GLN A 235 16.89 -2.91 13.30
N LYS A 236 15.74 -2.23 13.26
CA LYS A 236 15.30 -1.31 14.33
C LYS A 236 15.19 -2.00 15.69
N SER A 237 14.79 -3.27 15.74
CA SER A 237 14.76 -4.02 17.02
C SER A 237 16.14 -4.34 17.59
N LEU A 238 17.21 -4.14 16.81
CA LEU A 238 18.59 -4.33 17.25
C LEU A 238 19.22 -3.03 17.74
N GLU A 239 18.50 -1.90 17.70
CA GLU A 239 18.99 -0.61 18.22
C GLU A 239 19.05 -0.67 19.75
N SER A 240 20.25 -0.61 20.33
CA SER A 240 20.42 -0.63 21.79
C SER A 240 20.46 0.79 22.36
N GLU A 241 21.21 1.69 21.71
CA GLU A 241 21.41 3.05 22.18
C GLU A 241 21.47 4.05 21.02
N ILE A 242 20.75 5.17 21.13
CA ILE A 242 20.85 6.30 20.20
C ILE A 242 21.82 7.32 20.81
N TRP A 243 22.91 7.58 20.10
CA TRP A 243 23.96 8.50 20.55
C TRP A 243 23.75 9.92 20.06
N LEU A 244 23.30 10.06 18.82
CA LEU A 244 23.05 11.33 18.17
C LEU A 244 21.71 11.27 17.41
N SER A 245 20.89 12.28 17.55
CA SER A 245 19.69 12.44 16.73
C SER A 245 19.55 13.90 16.28
N GLY A 246 19.10 14.09 15.05
CA GLY A 246 18.72 15.39 14.52
C GLY A 246 17.45 15.25 13.70
N GLN A 247 16.68 16.34 13.65
CA GLN A 247 15.49 16.43 12.81
C GLN A 247 15.29 17.86 12.31
N GLN A 248 14.74 18.03 11.11
CA GLN A 248 14.23 19.29 10.59
C GLN A 248 12.89 19.05 9.93
N VAL A 249 11.90 19.88 10.28
CA VAL A 249 10.61 19.88 9.58
C VAL A 249 10.78 20.60 8.25
N ASP A 250 10.17 20.03 7.22
CA ASP A 250 10.08 20.63 5.91
C ASP A 250 8.69 21.24 5.76
N LEU A 251 8.62 22.56 5.75
CA LEU A 251 7.34 23.30 5.77
C LEU A 251 6.57 23.16 4.45
N GLU A 252 7.22 22.71 3.36
CA GLU A 252 6.54 22.45 2.08
C GLU A 252 5.69 21.18 2.10
N ASP A 253 6.17 20.11 2.75
CA ASP A 253 5.49 18.82 2.76
C ASP A 253 4.99 18.41 4.16
N GLY A 254 5.28 19.21 5.19
CA GLY A 254 4.96 18.94 6.59
C GLY A 254 5.70 17.74 7.17
N MET A 255 6.68 17.17 6.45
CA MET A 255 7.33 15.92 6.85
C MET A 255 8.69 16.18 7.48
N THR A 256 8.86 15.73 8.71
CA THR A 256 10.13 15.76 9.45
C THR A 256 11.20 14.92 8.76
N LYS A 257 12.30 15.53 8.35
CA LYS A 257 13.52 14.85 7.89
C LYS A 257 14.39 14.60 9.10
N TRP A 258 14.85 13.37 9.33
CA TRP A 258 15.60 13.05 10.54
C TRP A 258 16.76 12.11 10.27
N ALA A 259 17.76 12.15 11.16
CA ALA A 259 18.87 11.23 11.21
C ALA A 259 19.15 10.82 12.64
N THR A 260 19.52 9.56 12.84
CA THR A 260 19.98 9.01 14.11
C THR A 260 21.26 8.23 13.92
N VAL A 261 22.23 8.41 14.80
CA VAL A 261 23.44 7.59 14.94
C VAL A 261 23.37 6.90 16.28
N GLY A 262 23.69 5.62 16.30
CA GLY A 262 23.65 4.84 17.53
C GLY A 262 24.43 3.53 17.39
N VAL A 263 24.34 2.70 18.41
CA VAL A 263 24.96 1.37 18.44
C VAL A 263 23.86 0.31 18.55
N ARG A 264 24.13 -0.84 17.94
CA ARG A 264 23.28 -2.02 17.97
C ARG A 264 23.63 -2.94 19.14
N THR A 265 22.72 -3.86 19.45
CA THR A 265 22.94 -4.92 20.45
C THR A 265 24.12 -5.84 20.11
N ASP A 266 24.50 -5.94 18.83
CA ASP A 266 25.67 -6.69 18.35
C ASP A 266 26.95 -5.84 18.27
N GLY A 267 26.93 -4.62 18.84
CA GLY A 267 28.08 -3.72 18.89
C GLY A 267 28.34 -2.92 17.61
N HIS A 268 27.58 -3.13 16.54
CA HIS A 268 27.76 -2.38 15.29
C HIS A 268 27.25 -0.95 15.41
N LEU A 269 28.00 0.00 14.86
CA LEU A 269 27.55 1.38 14.74
C LEU A 269 26.53 1.47 13.60
N PHE A 270 25.42 2.19 13.80
CA PHE A 270 24.46 2.44 12.74
C PHE A 270 24.22 3.93 12.52
N VAL A 271 23.98 4.27 11.26
CA VAL A 271 23.44 5.57 10.85
C VAL A 271 22.11 5.30 10.15
N ARG A 272 21.04 5.89 10.66
CA ARG A 272 19.69 5.74 10.13
C ARG A 272 19.13 7.10 9.76
N ILE A 273 18.52 7.17 8.58
CA ILE A 273 17.95 8.39 8.01
C ILE A 273 16.49 8.13 7.72
N GLY A 274 15.62 9.11 7.96
CA GLY A 274 14.19 8.98 7.73
C GLY A 274 13.47 10.26 7.33
N LYS A 275 12.22 10.07 6.89
CA LYS A 275 11.27 11.13 6.51
C LYS A 275 9.89 10.80 7.09
N GLY A 276 9.32 11.72 7.88
CA GLY A 276 8.14 11.46 8.69
C GLY A 276 8.37 10.21 9.56
N ASN A 277 7.43 9.27 9.52
CA ASN A 277 7.55 8.01 10.23
C ASN A 277 8.30 6.91 9.46
N PHE A 278 8.85 7.22 8.29
CA PHE A 278 9.48 6.22 7.42
C PHE A 278 11.00 6.21 7.61
N ASN A 279 11.56 5.04 7.87
CA ASN A 279 13.00 4.78 7.77
C ASN A 279 13.36 4.67 6.29
N LEU A 280 14.28 5.51 5.83
CA LEU A 280 14.65 5.58 4.42
C LEU A 280 15.91 4.77 4.12
N MET A 281 16.89 4.87 5.00
CA MET A 281 18.20 4.27 4.81
C MET A 281 18.81 3.92 6.16
N MET A 282 19.54 2.82 6.21
CA MET A 282 20.39 2.48 7.33
C MET A 282 21.71 1.91 6.81
N MET A 283 22.80 2.41 7.38
CA MET A 283 24.15 1.87 7.21
C MET A 283 24.61 1.32 8.55
N THR A 284 25.33 0.21 8.50
CA THR A 284 25.92 -0.44 9.67
C THR A 284 27.40 -0.62 9.42
N ILE A 285 28.23 -0.25 10.38
CA ILE A 285 29.68 -0.41 10.32
C ILE A 285 30.12 -1.35 11.44
N ASP A 286 30.86 -2.39 11.04
CA ASP A 286 31.58 -3.26 11.97
C ASP A 286 32.72 -2.45 12.64
N PRO A 287 32.76 -2.38 13.97
CA PRO A 287 33.82 -1.70 14.72
C PRO A 287 35.24 -2.15 14.32
N ASN A 288 35.41 -3.43 13.99
CA ASN A 288 36.69 -3.99 13.59
C ASN A 288 37.07 -3.57 12.16
N ALA A 289 36.07 -3.43 11.29
CA ALA A 289 36.26 -2.85 9.96
C ALA A 289 36.59 -1.35 10.06
N ALA A 290 35.96 -0.63 10.99
CA ALA A 290 36.27 0.78 11.28
C ALA A 290 37.73 0.97 11.75
N ALA A 291 38.25 0.06 12.57
CA ALA A 291 39.64 0.10 13.04
C ALA A 291 40.67 -0.25 11.94
N SER A 292 40.26 -0.98 10.90
CA SER A 292 41.13 -1.40 9.78
C SER A 292 40.88 -0.62 8.49
N PHE A 293 40.07 0.45 8.55
CA PHE A 293 39.62 1.25 7.41
C PHE A 293 40.78 2.07 6.81
N LYS A 294 41.64 1.41 6.03
CA LYS A 294 42.62 2.09 5.17
C LYS A 294 41.88 2.66 3.97
N LEU A 295 41.69 3.97 3.92
CA LEU A 295 41.14 4.69 2.77
C LEU A 295 41.91 4.31 1.50
N LYS A 296 41.38 3.35 0.73
CA LYS A 296 41.97 2.99 -0.56
C LYS A 296 41.71 4.03 -1.64
N ASN A 297 40.87 5.06 -1.39
CA ASN A 297 40.69 6.25 -2.22
C ASN A 297 40.09 7.36 -1.35
N ASN A 298 40.49 8.62 -1.54
CA ASN A 298 40.10 9.83 -0.76
C ASN A 298 38.59 10.19 -0.72
N ALA A 299 37.67 9.26 -1.01
CA ALA A 299 36.25 9.47 -0.83
C ALA A 299 35.86 9.07 0.59
N THR A 300 35.59 10.05 1.45
CA THR A 300 34.81 9.82 2.68
C THR A 300 33.50 9.13 2.27
N GLU A 301 33.24 7.90 2.73
CA GLU A 301 31.95 7.24 2.53
C GLU A 301 30.87 8.13 3.15
N THR A 302 30.24 8.92 2.29
CA THR A 302 29.26 9.92 2.68
C THR A 302 27.90 9.32 2.37
N LEU A 303 27.09 9.11 3.39
CA LEU A 303 25.68 8.85 3.18
C LEU A 303 25.04 10.17 2.80
N ILE A 304 24.51 10.29 1.58
CA ILE A 304 23.70 11.45 1.19
C ILE A 304 22.36 10.92 0.71
N CYS A 305 21.30 11.29 1.42
CA CYS A 305 19.94 11.16 0.94
C CYS A 305 19.47 12.55 0.49
N THR A 306 19.28 12.76 -0.81
CA THR A 306 18.65 13.94 -1.43
C THR A 306 17.28 13.57 -2.03
N ARG A 307 16.51 14.57 -2.46
CA ARG A 307 15.31 14.35 -3.30
C ARG A 307 15.60 13.48 -4.54
N GLY A 308 16.77 13.63 -5.17
CA GLY A 308 17.19 12.89 -6.37
C GLY A 308 17.64 11.45 -6.14
N THR A 309 18.06 11.06 -4.93
CA THR A 309 18.35 9.64 -4.61
C THR A 309 17.10 8.75 -4.70
N TYR A 310 15.90 9.33 -4.76
CA TYR A 310 14.66 8.63 -5.09
C TYR A 310 14.35 8.58 -6.59
N ASP A 311 15.09 9.28 -7.44
CA ASP A 311 14.85 9.37 -8.88
C ASP A 311 16.07 8.86 -9.67
N PHE A 312 16.57 7.64 -9.37
CA PHE A 312 17.68 6.94 -10.07
C PHE A 312 19.04 7.69 -10.21
N PRO A 313 20.19 6.97 -10.21
CA PRO A 313 21.45 7.49 -10.70
C PRO A 313 21.43 7.47 -12.24
N GLY A 314 20.74 8.44 -12.83
CA GLY A 314 20.86 8.83 -14.22
C GLY A 314 21.06 10.33 -14.22
N GLU A 315 22.31 10.77 -14.19
CA GLU A 315 22.73 12.17 -14.04
C GLU A 315 22.34 12.77 -12.69
N LEU A 316 23.20 12.52 -11.69
CA LEU A 316 23.41 13.51 -10.63
C LEU A 316 23.96 14.75 -11.35
N ASP A 317 23.07 15.58 -11.87
CA ASP A 317 23.44 16.82 -12.53
C ASP A 317 24.11 17.70 -11.47
N GLN A 318 25.44 17.67 -11.46
CA GLN A 318 26.28 18.47 -10.58
C GLN A 318 26.07 19.99 -10.82
N SER A 319 25.23 20.38 -11.79
CA SER A 319 25.03 21.76 -12.22
C SER A 319 23.72 22.44 -11.78
N THR A 320 22.82 21.79 -11.04
CA THR A 320 21.62 22.50 -10.53
C THR A 320 21.79 22.94 -9.07
N GLU A 321 22.16 24.22 -8.89
CA GLU A 321 22.26 24.99 -7.63
C GLU A 321 20.94 25.09 -6.82
N LYS A 322 19.98 24.19 -7.04
CA LYS A 322 18.72 24.11 -6.29
C LYS A 322 18.62 22.75 -5.59
N LEU A 323 19.41 22.50 -4.54
CA LEU A 323 19.15 21.34 -3.65
C LEU A 323 18.16 21.80 -2.56
N TYR A 324 16.89 21.38 -2.57
CA TYR A 324 16.35 20.04 -2.29
C TYR A 324 16.91 19.48 -0.98
N TRP A 325 16.02 19.19 -0.03
CA TRP A 325 16.37 18.65 1.28
C TRP A 325 17.42 17.53 1.20
N TYR A 326 18.32 17.47 2.17
CA TYR A 326 19.26 16.37 2.30
C TYR A 326 19.48 15.95 3.74
N VAL A 327 19.81 14.67 3.90
CA VAL A 327 20.35 14.14 5.13
C VAL A 327 21.69 13.49 4.82
N ARG A 328 22.73 13.97 5.50
CA ARG A 328 24.11 13.58 5.27
C ARG A 328 24.77 13.10 6.56
N ALA A 329 25.54 12.03 6.45
CA ALA A 329 26.41 11.57 7.53
C ALA A 329 27.83 11.39 7.00
N ASP A 330 28.77 12.11 7.62
CA ASP A 330 30.19 12.07 7.30
C ASP A 330 30.98 11.45 8.46
N TRP A 331 31.95 10.60 8.13
CA TRP A 331 32.95 10.15 9.10
C TRP A 331 33.94 11.28 9.38
N ILE A 332 34.14 11.58 10.66
CA ILE A 332 35.20 12.50 11.12
C ILE A 332 36.45 11.65 11.30
N LEU A 333 37.54 11.99 10.61
CA LEU A 333 38.79 11.24 10.66
C LEU A 333 39.85 11.97 11.50
N HIS A 334 40.61 11.23 12.29
CA HIS A 334 41.81 11.71 12.97
C HIS A 334 42.93 10.69 12.79
N GLN A 335 44.08 11.10 12.22
CA GLN A 335 45.24 10.24 11.98
C GLN A 335 44.87 8.92 11.27
N GLU A 336 44.12 9.01 10.16
CA GLU A 336 43.64 7.86 9.36
C GLU A 336 42.67 6.90 10.06
N SER A 337 42.24 7.21 11.29
CA SER A 337 41.24 6.45 12.04
C SER A 337 39.93 7.22 12.17
N ILE A 338 38.81 6.51 12.33
CA ILE A 338 37.50 7.13 12.56
C ILE A 338 37.47 7.73 13.98
N ALA A 339 37.35 9.06 14.05
CA ALA A 339 37.27 9.81 15.31
C ALA A 339 35.84 10.22 15.69
N GLY A 340 34.89 10.12 14.76
CA GLY A 340 33.52 10.52 15.01
C GLY A 340 32.61 10.45 13.79
N VAL A 341 31.40 10.96 13.95
CA VAL A 341 30.38 11.11 12.90
C VAL A 341 29.81 12.52 12.95
N ARG A 342 29.70 13.16 11.79
CA ARG A 342 28.98 14.42 11.57
C ARG A 342 27.67 14.13 10.84
N LEU A 343 26.55 14.44 11.46
CA LEU A 343 25.23 14.49 10.83
C LEU A 343 24.94 15.90 10.32
N GLN A 344 24.39 16.01 9.12
CA GLN A 344 23.87 17.24 8.56
C GLN A 344 22.47 16.99 8.01
N ILE A 345 21.49 17.79 8.41
CA ILE A 345 20.09 17.64 7.99
C ILE A 345 19.63 18.99 7.47
N LYS A 346 19.26 19.07 6.19
CA LYS A 346 18.69 20.26 5.56
C LYS A 346 17.31 19.91 5.02
N SER A 347 16.25 20.59 5.45
CA SER A 347 14.94 20.55 4.80
C SER A 347 14.90 21.51 3.60
N CYS A 348 13.89 21.42 2.73
CA CYS A 348 13.76 22.37 1.62
C CYS A 348 13.52 23.81 2.12
N THR A 349 12.95 23.94 3.32
CA THR A 349 12.48 25.20 3.89
C THR A 349 13.39 25.76 4.97
N SER A 350 14.47 25.06 5.34
CA SER A 350 15.43 25.58 6.31
C SER A 350 16.46 26.49 5.64
N ASP A 351 16.83 27.57 6.33
CA ASP A 351 17.84 28.53 5.86
C ASP A 351 19.25 27.90 5.81
N GLY A 352 19.47 26.82 6.58
CA GLY A 352 20.72 26.07 6.61
C GLY A 352 20.57 24.66 7.20
N PRO A 353 21.58 23.80 7.00
CA PRO A 353 21.57 22.47 7.60
C PRO A 353 21.71 22.54 9.12
N LEU A 354 20.93 21.74 9.84
CA LEU A 354 21.21 21.35 11.22
C LEU A 354 22.44 20.43 11.21
N VAL A 355 23.53 20.84 11.86
CA VAL A 355 24.77 20.07 11.94
C VAL A 355 24.99 19.59 13.36
N LYS A 356 25.17 18.28 13.53
CA LYS A 356 25.51 17.66 14.81
C LYS A 356 26.72 16.75 14.64
N GLU A 357 27.67 16.82 15.55
CA GLU A 357 28.89 16.01 15.55
C GLU A 357 28.94 15.16 16.81
N LEU A 358 29.36 13.91 16.66
CA LEU A 358 29.64 12.98 17.74
C LEU A 358 31.08 12.51 17.60
N PHE A 359 31.89 12.73 18.62
CA PHE A 359 33.25 12.21 18.68
C PHE A 359 33.27 10.92 19.50
N PHE A 360 34.04 9.91 19.07
CA PHE A 360 34.21 8.65 19.78
C PHE A 360 35.36 8.74 20.79
N LYS A 361 35.18 8.17 21.99
CA LYS A 361 36.27 8.07 22.99
C LYS A 361 37.24 6.94 22.67
N SER A 362 36.68 5.80 22.24
CA SER A 362 37.40 4.60 21.81
C SER A 362 36.60 3.90 20.71
N LEU A 363 37.28 3.22 19.79
CA LEU A 363 36.68 2.39 18.73
C LEU A 363 36.55 0.91 19.12
N SER A 364 37.25 0.47 20.16
CA SER A 364 37.17 -0.91 20.65
C SER A 364 37.42 -0.97 22.16
N PRO A 365 36.37 -1.11 22.99
CA PRO A 365 34.95 -1.06 22.63
C PRO A 365 34.52 0.35 22.18
N LEU A 366 33.43 0.42 21.40
CA LEU A 366 32.86 1.67 20.92
C LEU A 366 32.21 2.43 22.08
N GLU A 367 32.78 3.58 22.45
CA GLU A 367 32.30 4.40 23.55
C GLU A 367 31.87 5.80 23.08
N LYS A 368 30.65 6.20 23.48
CA LYS A 368 30.09 7.53 23.22
C LYS A 368 30.98 8.62 23.83
N GLY A 369 31.43 9.55 22.99
CA GLY A 369 32.16 10.75 23.43
C GLY A 369 31.32 12.02 23.39
N GLU A 370 31.99 13.14 23.16
CA GLU A 370 31.38 14.47 23.21
C GLU A 370 30.46 14.69 21.99
N THR A 371 29.30 15.28 22.23
CA THR A 371 28.37 15.71 21.18
C THR A 371 28.45 17.22 21.04
N LYS A 372 28.66 17.71 19.82
CA LYS A 372 28.63 19.14 19.49
C LYS A 372 27.49 19.42 18.53
N ALA A 373 26.63 20.39 18.86
CA ALA A 373 25.56 20.84 17.97
C ALA A 373 25.91 22.24 17.46
N PHE A 374 25.83 22.42 16.14
CA PHE A 374 26.00 23.70 15.49
C PHE A 374 24.65 24.09 14.88
N LEU A 375 24.05 25.15 15.43
CA LEU A 375 22.89 25.78 14.83
C LEU A 375 23.36 26.72 13.71
N PRO A 376 22.64 26.79 12.58
CA PRO A 376 22.90 27.82 11.60
C PRO A 376 22.72 29.20 12.26
N ALA A 377 23.72 30.07 12.10
CA ALA A 377 23.65 31.44 12.57
C ALA A 377 22.45 32.15 11.89
N GLY A 378 21.34 32.29 12.62
CA GLY A 378 20.08 32.86 12.11
C GLY A 378 18.80 32.29 12.71
N SER A 379 18.81 31.11 13.36
CA SER A 379 17.58 30.49 13.91
C SER A 379 17.13 31.03 15.28
N GLY A 380 17.68 32.16 15.73
CA GLY A 380 17.44 32.69 17.08
C GLY A 380 16.20 33.58 17.15
N ALA A 381 15.05 33.00 17.48
CA ALA A 381 13.98 33.71 18.18
C ALA A 381 13.72 33.01 19.52
N ASN A 382 14.58 33.30 20.50
CA ASN A 382 14.28 33.02 21.91
C ASN A 382 13.05 33.87 22.28
N ILE A 383 11.89 33.23 22.39
CA ILE A 383 10.65 33.88 22.86
C ILE A 383 10.77 34.00 24.39
N ASP A 384 10.92 35.22 24.90
CA ASP A 384 10.85 35.52 26.34
C ASP A 384 9.41 35.28 26.83
N THR A 385 9.25 34.33 27.77
CA THR A 385 7.97 33.76 28.22
C THR A 385 7.41 34.39 29.51
N SER A 386 7.91 35.55 29.94
CA SER A 386 7.41 36.19 31.15
C SER A 386 6.20 37.10 30.89
N ILE A 387 5.03 36.74 31.46
CA ILE A 387 3.97 37.60 32.10
C ILE A 387 2.49 37.33 31.68
N VAL A 388 1.71 36.97 32.73
CA VAL A 388 0.27 37.23 33.08
C VAL A 388 -0.87 36.80 32.14
N LYS A 389 -1.62 35.79 32.60
CA LYS A 389 -2.91 35.31 32.07
C LYS A 389 -4.01 36.39 32.12
N PRO A 390 -4.60 36.80 30.99
CA PRO A 390 -5.82 37.61 31.00
C PRO A 390 -7.07 36.73 31.22
N PRO A 391 -8.18 37.34 31.70
CA PRO A 391 -9.44 36.62 31.92
C PRO A 391 -10.09 36.20 30.60
N PRO A 392 -10.78 35.05 30.56
CA PRO A 392 -11.44 34.55 29.35
C PRO A 392 -12.60 35.45 28.91
N LYS A 393 -12.68 35.74 27.61
CA LYS A 393 -13.80 36.47 26.99
C LYS A 393 -14.89 35.49 26.55
N VAL A 394 -16.12 35.71 26.97
CA VAL A 394 -17.31 34.97 26.52
C VAL A 394 -18.11 35.88 25.60
N ALA A 395 -18.34 35.44 24.36
CA ALA A 395 -19.31 36.06 23.47
C ALA A 395 -20.55 35.16 23.41
N ASN A 396 -21.69 35.65 23.90
CA ASN A 396 -22.98 34.97 23.81
C ASN A 396 -23.81 35.64 22.71
N PHE A 397 -24.35 34.83 21.79
CA PHE A 397 -25.37 35.27 20.85
C PHE A 397 -26.77 35.11 21.43
N THR A 398 -27.73 35.79 20.83
CA THR A 398 -29.13 35.86 21.24
C THR A 398 -29.65 34.45 21.53
N PRO A 399 -29.97 34.11 22.79
CA PRO A 399 -30.52 32.80 23.11
C PRO A 399 -31.82 32.59 22.34
N PHE A 400 -32.15 31.33 21.99
CA PHE A 400 -33.50 30.98 21.57
C PHE A 400 -34.52 31.70 22.45
N PRO A 401 -35.56 32.34 21.87
CA PRO A 401 -36.59 32.98 22.66
C PRO A 401 -37.08 32.01 23.75
N ASP A 402 -37.23 32.51 24.97
CA ASP A 402 -37.71 31.70 26.12
C ASP A 402 -39.03 30.96 25.81
N SER A 403 -39.83 31.49 24.87
CA SER A 403 -41.07 30.87 24.38
C SER A 403 -40.86 29.57 23.59
N ILE A 404 -39.67 29.35 23.04
CA ILE A 404 -39.30 28.15 22.28
C ILE A 404 -38.68 27.10 23.22
N THR A 405 -37.98 27.53 24.27
CA THR A 405 -37.26 26.65 25.20
C THR A 405 -38.07 26.26 26.44
N LYS A 406 -39.04 27.08 26.86
CA LYS A 406 -39.95 26.75 27.96
C LYS A 406 -41.17 26.04 27.39
N ALA A 407 -41.32 24.76 27.71
CA ALA A 407 -42.55 24.03 27.44
C ALA A 407 -43.72 24.79 28.10
N PRO A 408 -44.75 25.22 27.34
CA PRO A 408 -45.92 25.80 27.96
C PRO A 408 -46.58 24.78 28.89
N PRO A 409 -47.33 25.24 29.92
CA PRO A 409 -48.11 24.33 30.75
C PRO A 409 -49.00 23.48 29.86
N ILE A 410 -49.01 22.17 30.12
CA ILE A 410 -49.80 21.19 29.36
C ILE A 410 -51.28 21.60 29.49
N PHE A 411 -51.84 22.23 28.46
CA PHE A 411 -53.27 22.46 28.37
C PHE A 411 -53.93 21.12 28.00
N GLU A 412 -54.31 20.36 29.01
CA GLU A 412 -55.16 19.19 28.80
C GLU A 412 -56.57 19.69 28.45
N ASP A 413 -56.86 19.79 27.15
CA ASP A 413 -58.25 19.91 26.71
C ASP A 413 -58.92 18.56 26.99
N GLU A 414 -59.54 18.41 28.17
CA GLU A 414 -60.02 17.12 28.69
C GLU A 414 -61.10 16.47 27.81
N ASN A 415 -61.74 17.23 26.94
CA ASN A 415 -62.97 16.80 26.26
C ASN A 415 -62.70 15.85 25.09
N THR A 416 -63.27 14.64 25.15
CA THR A 416 -63.43 13.74 24.00
C THR A 416 -64.61 14.24 23.16
N THR A 417 -64.43 14.42 21.86
CA THR A 417 -65.52 14.76 20.95
C THR A 417 -66.08 13.49 20.32
N ASN A 418 -67.34 13.17 20.60
CA ASN A 418 -68.04 12.02 20.03
C ASN A 418 -69.01 12.47 18.93
N SER A 419 -69.18 11.64 17.90
CA SER A 419 -70.19 11.79 16.86
C SER A 419 -71.05 10.53 16.77
N GLY A 420 -72.35 10.70 16.58
CA GLY A 420 -73.30 9.59 16.64
C GLY A 420 -73.63 9.17 18.08
N SER A 421 -73.96 7.90 18.27
CA SER A 421 -74.34 7.32 19.57
C SER A 421 -73.18 6.68 20.34
N THR A 422 -71.92 6.89 19.92
CA THR A 422 -70.76 6.34 20.62
C THR A 422 -70.63 6.89 22.03
N LYS A 423 -70.33 6.01 22.98
CA LYS A 423 -70.03 6.37 24.38
C LYS A 423 -68.59 6.08 24.75
N LEU A 424 -67.68 6.27 23.78
CA LEU A 424 -66.27 6.11 24.04
C LEU A 424 -65.73 7.35 24.73
N ARG A 425 -64.91 7.14 25.76
CA ARG A 425 -64.09 8.19 26.37
C ARG A 425 -62.63 7.86 26.10
N LEU A 426 -61.92 8.84 25.55
CA LEU A 426 -60.49 8.74 25.23
C LEU A 426 -59.70 9.56 26.25
N LYS A 427 -58.80 8.91 26.99
CA LYS A 427 -57.93 9.57 27.97
C LYS A 427 -56.46 9.30 27.65
N ASN A 428 -55.65 10.34 27.60
CA ASN A 428 -54.20 10.18 27.41
C ASN A 428 -53.58 9.51 28.64
N VAL A 429 -52.68 8.57 28.42
CA VAL A 429 -51.90 7.91 29.47
C VAL A 429 -50.61 8.68 29.76
N GLY A 430 -50.06 9.36 28.76
CA GLY A 430 -48.85 10.16 28.87
C GLY A 430 -48.70 11.19 27.75
N PRO A 431 -47.61 11.98 27.76
CA PRO A 431 -47.34 12.97 26.72
C PRO A 431 -47.13 12.29 25.36
N ALA A 432 -47.51 12.98 24.28
CA ALA A 432 -47.12 12.54 22.94
C ALA A 432 -45.60 12.55 22.80
N GLN A 433 -45.08 11.58 22.06
CA GLN A 433 -43.66 11.46 21.75
C GLN A 433 -43.47 11.57 20.23
N ALA A 434 -42.48 12.32 19.80
CA ALA A 434 -42.10 12.36 18.39
C ALA A 434 -40.89 11.45 18.14
N ASN A 435 -40.97 10.66 17.08
CA ASN A 435 -39.93 9.76 16.58
C ASN A 435 -39.26 8.91 17.69
N PRO A 436 -40.02 8.23 18.58
CA PRO A 436 -39.42 7.49 19.69
C PRO A 436 -38.63 6.26 19.22
N ASN A 437 -39.11 5.57 18.18
CA ASN A 437 -38.53 4.32 17.68
C ASN A 437 -38.07 4.39 16.22
N THR A 438 -38.55 5.38 15.46
CA THR A 438 -38.23 5.54 14.04
C THR A 438 -38.19 7.02 13.69
N SER A 439 -37.14 7.43 12.99
CA SER A 439 -36.96 8.78 12.48
C SER A 439 -36.87 8.73 10.96
N GLY A 440 -38.00 8.93 10.28
CA GLY A 440 -38.01 9.05 8.81
C GLY A 440 -37.32 10.32 8.36
N PHE A 441 -36.67 10.29 7.18
CA PHE A 441 -36.05 11.48 6.60
C PHE A 441 -37.08 12.46 6.00
N SER A 442 -38.28 11.99 5.62
CA SER A 442 -39.31 12.82 4.95
C SER A 442 -40.58 13.04 5.78
N PHE A 443 -40.64 12.51 7.00
CA PHE A 443 -41.80 12.61 7.87
C PHE A 443 -41.40 12.55 9.34
N ASP A 444 -42.28 13.05 10.19
CA ASP A 444 -42.25 12.88 11.64
C ASP A 444 -43.33 11.89 12.07
N THR A 445 -42.98 10.99 12.98
CA THR A 445 -43.89 10.01 13.56
C THR A 445 -44.26 10.46 14.97
N PHE A 446 -45.53 10.68 15.23
CA PHE A 446 -46.04 11.00 16.56
C PHE A 446 -46.64 9.74 17.17
N VAL A 447 -46.28 9.43 18.40
CA VAL A 447 -46.80 8.28 19.15
C VAL A 447 -47.48 8.80 20.40
N ASN A 448 -48.70 8.34 20.66
CA ASN A 448 -49.39 8.62 21.91
C ASN A 448 -50.09 7.35 22.42
N GLU A 449 -50.09 7.20 23.74
CA GLU A 449 -50.80 6.12 24.40
C GLU A 449 -52.09 6.66 25.00
N ILE A 450 -53.22 6.07 24.62
CA ILE A 450 -54.55 6.45 25.12
C ILE A 450 -55.26 5.24 25.74
N MET A 451 -56.11 5.50 26.72
CA MET A 451 -57.10 4.58 27.24
C MET A 451 -58.42 4.82 26.52
N VAL A 452 -58.95 3.75 25.93
CA VAL A 452 -60.29 3.70 25.32
C VAL A 452 -61.22 3.05 26.33
N MET A 453 -62.22 3.82 26.77
CA MET A 453 -63.19 3.38 27.78
C MET A 453 -64.59 3.34 27.16
N ASN A 454 -65.30 2.22 27.32
CA ASN A 454 -66.70 2.07 26.89
C ASN A 454 -67.65 2.42 28.05
N LEU A 455 -68.33 3.57 27.98
CA LEU A 455 -69.24 4.05 29.04
C LEU A 455 -70.66 3.48 28.88
N ALA A 456 -71.32 3.22 30.00
CA ALA A 456 -72.65 2.61 30.02
C ALA A 456 -73.77 3.56 29.55
N LYS A 457 -74.91 3.02 29.06
CA LYS A 457 -76.08 3.82 28.60
C LYS A 457 -76.81 4.44 29.78
N GLY A 458 -76.62 5.75 29.94
CA GLY A 458 -77.31 6.56 30.96
C GLY A 458 -76.36 7.37 31.84
N GLU A 459 -75.05 7.08 31.80
CA GLU A 459 -74.04 7.95 32.40
C GLU A 459 -73.77 9.13 31.46
N ALA A 460 -74.73 10.06 31.39
CA ALA A 460 -74.33 11.44 31.17
C ALA A 460 -73.30 11.78 32.27
N ALA A 461 -72.17 12.39 31.91
CA ALA A 461 -71.04 12.71 32.78
C ALA A 461 -71.41 13.74 33.87
N VAL A 462 -72.40 13.43 34.69
CA VAL A 462 -72.93 14.24 35.78
C VAL A 462 -72.62 13.50 37.08
N GLY A 463 -71.42 13.75 37.60
CA GLY A 463 -71.18 13.93 39.04
C GLY A 463 -71.69 12.92 40.09
N SER A 464 -71.96 11.65 39.78
CA SER A 464 -72.32 10.63 40.79
C SER A 464 -71.29 9.50 40.83
N SER A 465 -70.68 9.06 41.95
CA SER A 465 -70.77 9.39 43.37
C SER A 465 -69.42 9.96 43.87
N SER A 466 -69.39 11.25 44.25
CA SER A 466 -68.14 11.91 44.67
C SER A 466 -67.61 11.39 46.01
N SER A 467 -68.47 10.91 46.94
CA SER A 467 -68.03 10.55 48.28
C SER A 467 -67.15 9.30 48.34
N GLU A 468 -67.53 8.22 47.65
CA GLU A 468 -66.80 6.95 47.68
C GLU A 468 -65.51 7.04 46.87
N ARG A 469 -65.54 7.77 45.75
CA ARG A 469 -64.35 8.01 44.93
C ARG A 469 -63.33 8.90 45.65
N ILE A 470 -63.80 9.95 46.33
CA ILE A 470 -62.96 10.80 47.18
C ILE A 470 -62.39 9.98 48.35
N MET A 471 -63.18 9.08 48.93
CA MET A 471 -62.72 8.21 50.01
C MET A 471 -61.63 7.23 49.54
N ILE A 472 -61.81 6.57 48.40
CA ILE A 472 -60.79 5.66 47.84
C ILE A 472 -59.51 6.43 47.47
N LEU A 473 -59.63 7.63 46.88
CA LEU A 473 -58.47 8.47 46.56
C LEU A 473 -57.76 9.00 47.82
N ALA A 474 -58.51 9.35 48.87
CA ALA A 474 -57.95 9.70 50.17
C ALA A 474 -57.24 8.50 50.81
N MET A 475 -57.79 7.29 50.68
CA MET A 475 -57.14 6.06 51.16
C MET A 475 -55.82 5.78 50.42
N VAL A 476 -55.72 6.06 49.11
CA VAL A 476 -54.44 5.98 48.37
C VAL A 476 -53.44 7.05 48.82
N GLN A 477 -53.89 8.30 48.98
CA GLN A 477 -53.04 9.40 49.44
C GLN A 477 -52.49 9.17 50.85
N THR A 478 -53.29 8.56 51.73
CA THR A 478 -52.87 8.16 53.09
C THR A 478 -52.19 6.78 53.14
N HIS A 479 -51.95 6.15 51.99
CA HIS A 479 -51.31 4.83 51.84
C HIS A 479 -52.01 3.68 52.59
N GLN A 480 -53.32 3.81 52.84
CA GLN A 480 -54.14 2.75 53.43
C GLN A 480 -54.41 1.60 52.45
N ILE A 481 -54.37 1.88 51.15
CA ILE A 481 -54.46 0.91 50.06
C ILE A 481 -53.44 1.27 48.97
N ASN A 482 -52.93 0.28 48.25
CA ASN A 482 -52.04 0.53 47.11
C ASN A 482 -52.85 0.92 45.85
N VAL A 483 -52.16 1.43 44.82
CA VAL A 483 -52.76 1.92 43.56
C VAL A 483 -53.56 0.83 42.84
N GLU A 484 -53.10 -0.42 42.91
CA GLU A 484 -53.72 -1.56 42.22
C GLU A 484 -55.04 -1.98 42.89
N GLU A 485 -55.08 -1.92 44.22
CA GLU A 485 -56.24 -2.18 45.05
C GLU A 485 -57.29 -1.06 44.94
N ALA A 486 -56.84 0.19 44.84
CA ALA A 486 -57.71 1.33 44.52
C ALA A 486 -58.34 1.22 43.13
N CYS A 487 -57.58 0.79 42.12
CA CYS A 487 -58.14 0.49 40.80
C CYS A 487 -59.22 -0.60 40.87
N ARG A 488 -59.00 -1.68 41.63
CA ARG A 488 -60.03 -2.73 41.84
C ARG A 488 -61.28 -2.20 42.54
N LEU A 489 -61.13 -1.40 43.59
CA LEU A 489 -62.26 -0.83 44.34
C LEU A 489 -63.06 0.18 43.51
N LEU A 490 -62.38 1.05 42.76
CA LEU A 490 -63.04 1.98 41.84
C LEU A 490 -63.83 1.24 40.75
N THR A 491 -63.35 0.07 40.33
CA THR A 491 -64.05 -0.79 39.35
C THR A 491 -65.26 -1.51 39.98
N ALA A 492 -65.19 -1.86 41.27
CA ALA A 492 -66.26 -2.54 41.98
C ALA A 492 -67.45 -1.63 42.32
N VAL A 493 -67.20 -0.36 42.67
CA VAL A 493 -68.23 0.63 43.00
C VAL A 493 -69.14 0.94 41.80
N ASP A 494 -68.67 0.74 40.57
CA ASP A 494 -69.44 0.94 39.33
C ASP A 494 -70.41 -0.21 38.98
N THR A 495 -70.55 -1.26 39.80
CA THR A 495 -71.31 -2.48 39.43
C THR A 495 -72.81 -2.48 39.75
N SER A 496 -73.46 -1.32 39.93
CA SER A 496 -74.93 -1.30 40.02
C SER A 496 -75.55 -1.83 38.72
N LYS A 497 -76.34 -2.90 38.84
CA LYS A 497 -76.82 -3.75 37.75
C LYS A 497 -77.91 -3.06 36.94
N THR A 498 -77.53 -2.38 35.87
CA THR A 498 -78.38 -2.19 34.68
C THR A 498 -77.86 -3.09 33.56
N ALA A 499 -78.76 -3.49 32.66
CA ALA A 499 -78.56 -4.48 31.59
C ALA A 499 -77.23 -4.31 30.84
N PRO A 500 -76.63 -5.40 30.32
CA PRO A 500 -75.36 -5.32 29.61
C PRO A 500 -75.51 -4.38 28.42
N ASP A 501 -74.73 -3.30 28.42
CA ASP A 501 -74.51 -2.50 27.23
C ASP A 501 -73.84 -3.36 26.16
N ASP A 502 -74.04 -3.00 24.89
CA ASP A 502 -73.40 -3.75 23.80
C ASP A 502 -71.88 -3.46 23.79
N PRO A 503 -71.04 -4.48 23.57
CA PRO A 503 -69.60 -4.29 23.40
C PRO A 503 -69.32 -3.42 22.17
N VAL A 504 -68.40 -2.47 22.27
CA VAL A 504 -68.07 -1.55 21.17
C VAL A 504 -66.86 -2.08 20.41
N THR A 505 -67.05 -2.43 19.13
CA THR A 505 -65.96 -2.88 18.27
C THR A 505 -65.39 -1.71 17.47
N ILE A 506 -64.10 -1.41 17.69
CA ILE A 506 -63.33 -0.42 16.93
C ILE A 506 -62.81 -1.10 15.66
N ILE A 507 -63.15 -0.52 14.52
CA ILE A 507 -62.78 -1.05 13.20
C ILE A 507 -61.70 -0.22 12.51
N ASP A 508 -61.58 1.06 12.84
CA ASP A 508 -60.60 1.95 12.22
C ASP A 508 -60.04 3.00 13.21
N CYS A 509 -58.84 3.48 12.91
CA CYS A 509 -58.14 4.52 13.66
C CYS A 509 -57.32 5.38 12.70
N TYR A 510 -57.51 6.69 12.76
CA TYR A 510 -56.73 7.65 11.98
C TYR A 510 -56.35 8.89 12.79
N CYS A 511 -55.21 9.48 12.42
CA CYS A 511 -54.72 10.75 12.95
C CYS A 511 -54.85 11.88 11.92
N ASP A 512 -55.22 13.06 12.39
CA ASP A 512 -55.09 14.33 11.68
C ASP A 512 -54.14 15.27 12.45
N PHE A 513 -53.45 16.16 11.76
CA PHE A 513 -52.54 17.14 12.35
C PHE A 513 -53.01 18.56 12.03
N LEU A 514 -53.00 19.46 13.02
CA LEU A 514 -53.29 20.88 12.79
C LEU A 514 -52.00 21.58 12.36
N VAL A 515 -51.96 22.03 11.11
CA VAL A 515 -50.81 22.67 10.47
C VAL A 515 -51.31 23.99 9.89
N ASP A 516 -50.73 25.11 10.32
CA ASP A 516 -51.12 26.45 9.86
C ASP A 516 -52.63 26.75 9.96
N GLY A 517 -53.31 26.14 10.93
CA GLY A 517 -54.74 26.29 11.18
C GLY A 517 -55.65 25.32 10.43
N GLU A 518 -55.11 24.46 9.55
CA GLU A 518 -55.85 23.45 8.80
C GLU A 518 -55.53 22.02 9.27
N TRP A 519 -56.52 21.14 9.20
CA TRP A 519 -56.35 19.74 9.57
C TRP A 519 -55.89 18.89 8.38
N VAL A 520 -54.70 18.32 8.49
CA VAL A 520 -54.07 17.48 7.47
C VAL A 520 -54.08 16.02 7.93
N ARG A 521 -54.64 15.13 7.11
CA ARG A 521 -54.68 13.69 7.40
C ARG A 521 -53.26 13.11 7.44
N SER A 522 -52.97 12.31 8.46
CA SER A 522 -51.71 11.56 8.55
C SER A 522 -51.52 10.63 7.34
N ARG A 523 -50.28 10.53 6.86
CA ARG A 523 -49.94 9.65 5.74
C ARG A 523 -50.15 8.17 6.09
N LYS A 524 -49.84 7.83 7.34
CA LYS A 524 -49.99 6.49 7.90
C LYS A 524 -50.38 6.62 9.36
N THR A 525 -51.43 5.90 9.75
CA THR A 525 -51.77 5.67 11.15
C THR A 525 -51.59 4.20 11.47
N THR A 526 -51.07 3.89 12.65
CA THR A 526 -51.13 2.55 13.23
C THR A 526 -51.77 2.62 14.61
N CYS A 527 -52.52 1.58 14.97
CA CYS A 527 -53.13 1.44 16.28
C CYS A 527 -52.83 0.04 16.80
N GLN A 528 -52.08 -0.03 17.90
CA GLN A 528 -51.69 -1.29 18.53
C GLN A 528 -52.34 -1.40 19.90
N VAL A 529 -53.06 -2.50 20.13
CA VAL A 529 -53.70 -2.77 21.41
C VAL A 529 -52.74 -3.52 22.31
N THR A 530 -52.50 -3.03 23.53
CA THR A 530 -51.60 -3.69 24.48
C THR A 530 -52.09 -5.13 24.75
N GLY A 531 -51.33 -6.12 24.29
CA GLY A 531 -51.59 -7.55 24.51
C GLY A 531 -52.62 -8.22 23.60
N LYS A 532 -53.26 -7.50 22.67
CA LYS A 532 -54.34 -8.07 21.81
C LYS A 532 -54.14 -7.95 20.29
N GLY A 533 -53.07 -7.30 19.81
CA GLY A 533 -52.77 -7.19 18.37
C GLY A 533 -53.23 -5.87 17.72
N GLU A 534 -53.41 -5.88 16.39
CA GLU A 534 -53.90 -4.74 15.59
C GLU A 534 -55.44 -4.71 15.52
N LEU A 535 -56.00 -3.66 14.90
CA LEU A 535 -57.43 -3.53 14.63
C LEU A 535 -57.98 -4.70 13.76
N PRO A 536 -59.27 -5.07 13.89
CA PRO A 536 -60.26 -4.51 14.82
C PRO A 536 -60.12 -5.05 16.24
N PHE A 537 -60.61 -4.31 17.24
CA PHE A 537 -60.69 -4.80 18.63
C PHE A 537 -61.98 -4.37 19.31
N THR A 538 -62.42 -5.18 20.27
CA THR A 538 -63.67 -4.95 21.02
C THR A 538 -63.38 -4.48 22.43
N VAL A 539 -64.04 -3.39 22.83
CA VAL A 539 -64.05 -2.86 24.19
C VAL A 539 -65.34 -3.33 24.86
N GLU A 540 -65.20 -4.29 25.77
CA GLU A 540 -66.31 -4.79 26.58
C GLU A 540 -67.02 -3.64 27.31
N PRO A 541 -68.30 -3.79 27.68
CA PRO A 541 -69.02 -2.81 28.48
C PRO A 541 -68.26 -2.49 29.77
N LYS A 542 -68.05 -1.19 30.07
CA LYS A 542 -67.21 -0.70 31.18
C LYS A 542 -65.73 -1.15 31.10
N GLY A 543 -65.33 -1.73 29.98
CA GLY A 543 -63.97 -2.15 29.70
C GLY A 543 -63.06 -0.95 29.43
N VAL A 544 -61.80 -1.11 29.78
CA VAL A 544 -60.73 -0.17 29.49
C VAL A 544 -59.66 -0.89 28.69
N VAL A 545 -59.33 -0.34 27.53
CA VAL A 545 -58.29 -0.89 26.66
C VAL A 545 -57.23 0.19 26.44
N LYS A 546 -55.97 -0.14 26.74
CA LYS A 546 -54.83 0.71 26.41
C LYS A 546 -54.42 0.47 24.96
N VAL A 547 -54.33 1.56 24.20
CA VAL A 547 -53.89 1.53 22.80
C VAL A 547 -52.75 2.51 22.58
N THR A 548 -51.77 2.09 21.78
CA THR A 548 -50.67 2.92 21.33
C THR A 548 -50.94 3.29 19.87
N ILE A 549 -51.10 4.58 19.62
CA ILE A 549 -51.45 5.10 18.30
C ILE A 549 -50.26 5.87 17.77
N SER A 550 -49.87 5.59 16.52
CA SER A 550 -48.83 6.34 15.82
C SER A 550 -49.38 6.99 14.55
N GLY A 551 -49.05 8.25 14.31
CA GLY A 551 -49.41 8.99 13.10
C GLY A 551 -48.16 9.58 12.44
N GLN A 552 -48.04 9.43 11.11
CA GLN A 552 -46.96 10.02 10.33
C GLN A 552 -47.41 11.31 9.64
N MET A 553 -46.67 12.40 9.86
CA MET A 553 -46.88 13.71 9.24
C MET A 553 -45.72 14.02 8.29
N GLU A 554 -46.02 14.49 7.08
CA GLU A 554 -44.98 14.91 6.13
C GLU A 554 -44.19 16.10 6.66
N ALA A 555 -42.86 16.03 6.49
CA ALA A 555 -41.92 17.03 6.98
C ALA A 555 -41.08 17.56 5.81
N PRO A 556 -41.65 18.41 4.93
CA PRO A 556 -40.92 18.94 3.78
C PRO A 556 -39.71 19.74 4.24
N GLY A 557 -38.54 19.45 3.66
CA GLY A 557 -37.26 20.08 4.04
C GLY A 557 -36.51 19.39 5.18
N LYS A 558 -37.08 18.35 5.80
CA LYS A 558 -36.34 17.48 6.73
C LYS A 558 -35.25 16.72 5.95
N SER A 559 -34.00 16.88 6.36
CA SER A 559 -32.83 16.26 5.72
C SER A 559 -32.11 15.24 6.63
N SER A 560 -32.44 15.24 7.92
CA SER A 560 -31.82 14.39 8.94
C SER A 560 -32.85 13.69 9.82
N SER A 561 -32.40 12.70 10.59
CA SER A 561 -33.22 11.98 11.57
C SER A 561 -33.35 12.77 12.87
N TRP A 562 -34.59 13.07 13.27
CA TRP A 562 -34.89 13.79 14.52
C TRP A 562 -35.39 12.78 15.56
N HIS A 563 -34.51 12.29 16.42
CA HIS A 563 -34.88 11.33 17.46
C HIS A 563 -35.45 12.05 18.70
N GLY A 564 -36.62 11.63 19.18
CA GLY A 564 -37.28 12.27 20.33
C GLY A 564 -37.77 13.70 20.08
N ARG A 565 -37.80 14.14 18.82
CA ARG A 565 -38.16 15.49 18.37
C ARG A 565 -38.88 15.42 17.02
N ALA A 566 -39.60 16.46 16.64
CA ALA A 566 -40.24 16.59 15.33
C ALA A 566 -39.76 17.84 14.59
N TYR A 567 -39.39 17.69 13.32
CA TYR A 567 -39.03 18.79 12.42
C TYR A 567 -40.23 19.71 12.16
N VAL A 568 -41.43 19.15 12.00
CA VAL A 568 -42.67 19.92 11.82
C VAL A 568 -43.02 20.76 13.05
N ALA A 569 -42.60 20.32 14.24
CA ALA A 569 -42.85 21.02 15.50
C ALA A 569 -41.68 21.94 15.92
N ARG A 570 -40.76 22.28 15.00
CA ARG A 570 -39.58 23.09 15.33
C ARG A 570 -40.00 24.51 15.71
N LEU A 571 -40.76 25.22 14.87
CA LEU A 571 -41.09 26.63 15.17
C LEU A 571 -42.34 26.79 16.03
N ALA A 572 -43.22 25.79 16.06
CA ALA A 572 -44.50 25.84 16.77
C ALA A 572 -44.92 24.43 17.23
N PRO A 573 -45.79 24.33 18.26
CA PRO A 573 -46.36 23.05 18.70
C PRO A 573 -47.23 22.42 17.61
N VAL A 574 -47.30 21.09 17.59
CA VAL A 574 -48.17 20.36 16.67
C VAL A 574 -49.32 19.73 17.43
N THR A 575 -50.56 19.95 16.97
CA THR A 575 -51.75 19.30 17.55
C THR A 575 -52.13 18.10 16.70
N MET A 576 -52.12 16.91 17.30
CA MET A 576 -52.56 15.65 16.69
C MET A 576 -53.97 15.30 17.19
N ARG A 577 -54.93 15.12 16.27
CA ARG A 577 -56.26 14.60 16.57
C ARG A 577 -56.33 13.13 16.23
N ILE A 578 -56.52 12.32 17.25
CA ILE A 578 -56.74 10.88 17.13
C ILE A 578 -58.25 10.65 16.99
N THR A 579 -58.67 9.85 16.03
CA THR A 579 -60.08 9.45 15.86
C THR A 579 -60.21 7.94 15.74
N LEU A 580 -61.07 7.35 16.55
CA LEU A 580 -61.47 5.95 16.49
C LEU A 580 -62.88 5.83 15.90
N GLU A 581 -63.07 4.88 15.00
CA GLU A 581 -64.37 4.61 14.35
C GLU A 581 -64.86 3.22 14.74
N THR A 582 -66.12 3.15 15.16
CA THR A 582 -66.78 1.90 15.56
C THR A 582 -67.41 1.20 14.36
N MET A 583 -67.77 -0.08 14.54
CA MET A 583 -68.46 -0.86 13.51
C MET A 583 -69.79 -0.23 13.07
N GLU A 584 -70.44 0.56 13.93
CA GLU A 584 -71.66 1.30 13.64
C GLU A 584 -71.42 2.64 12.91
N GLY A 585 -70.16 2.97 12.58
CA GLY A 585 -69.76 4.20 11.90
C GLY A 585 -69.70 5.44 12.79
N ALA A 586 -69.87 5.27 14.10
CA ALA A 586 -69.79 6.36 15.06
C ALA A 586 -68.31 6.62 15.43
N LYS A 587 -67.96 7.89 15.69
CA LYS A 587 -66.56 8.32 15.85
C LYS A 587 -66.29 8.97 17.19
N ALA A 588 -65.15 8.67 17.78
CA ALA A 588 -64.66 9.30 19.01
C ALA A 588 -63.29 9.92 18.75
N SER A 589 -63.10 11.19 19.09
CA SER A 589 -61.87 11.92 18.79
C SER A 589 -61.28 12.65 19.99
N LYS A 590 -59.94 12.78 20.01
CA LYS A 590 -59.16 13.43 21.06
C LYS A 590 -57.98 14.19 20.47
N ASN A 591 -57.81 15.45 20.88
CA ASN A 591 -56.66 16.27 20.50
C ASN A 591 -55.52 16.10 21.51
N VAL A 592 -54.29 16.01 21.02
CA VAL A 592 -53.07 15.90 21.80
C VAL A 592 -52.04 16.89 21.24
N VAL A 593 -51.51 17.76 22.08
CA VAL A 593 -50.49 18.74 21.67
C VAL A 593 -49.10 18.19 21.95
N PHE A 594 -48.20 18.29 20.98
CA PHE A 594 -46.79 17.94 21.10
C PHE A 594 -45.91 19.20 21.03
N HIS A 595 -44.95 19.28 21.96
CA HIS A 595 -43.90 20.28 21.97
C HIS A 595 -42.55 19.57 21.86
N ASN A 596 -41.64 20.14 21.06
CA ASN A 596 -40.25 19.67 21.09
C ASN A 596 -39.66 19.87 22.49
N PRO A 597 -38.97 18.86 23.05
CA PRO A 597 -38.30 19.02 24.33
C PRO A 597 -37.20 20.07 24.24
N ALA A 598 -36.95 20.78 25.36
CA ALA A 598 -35.83 21.70 25.48
C ALA A 598 -34.53 20.98 25.11
N THR A 599 -33.77 21.56 24.18
CA THR A 599 -32.51 20.95 23.75
C THR A 599 -31.42 21.34 24.73
N SER A 600 -30.81 20.35 25.38
CA SER A 600 -29.57 20.56 26.12
C SER A 600 -28.46 20.79 25.11
N PHE A 601 -28.18 22.06 24.83
CA PHE A 601 -27.08 22.42 23.97
C PHE A 601 -25.74 22.28 24.72
N ASN A 602 -24.67 21.99 23.98
CA ASN A 602 -23.34 21.99 24.55
C ASN A 602 -23.05 23.34 25.20
N GLN A 603 -22.57 23.27 26.44
CA GLN A 603 -22.22 24.43 27.25
C GLN A 603 -20.71 24.56 27.28
N ARG A 604 -20.27 25.79 27.58
CA ARG A 604 -18.86 26.08 27.82
C ARG A 604 -18.32 25.18 28.94
N GLU A 605 -17.23 24.47 28.66
CA GLU A 605 -16.48 23.76 29.69
C GLU A 605 -15.66 24.77 30.52
N SER A 606 -15.45 24.49 31.80
CA SER A 606 -14.65 25.39 32.66
C SER A 606 -13.20 25.54 32.20
N THR A 607 -12.72 24.60 31.39
CA THR A 607 -11.38 24.57 30.78
C THR A 607 -11.31 25.35 29.46
N ASP A 608 -12.43 25.79 28.88
CA ASP A 608 -12.42 26.52 27.62
C ASP A 608 -11.82 27.93 27.82
N MET A 609 -10.73 28.19 27.08
CA MET A 609 -10.10 29.51 26.95
C MET A 609 -10.97 30.44 26.09
N PHE A 610 -11.66 29.88 25.11
CA PHE A 610 -12.62 30.57 24.26
C PHE A 610 -13.80 29.64 23.95
N PHE A 611 -15.01 30.19 23.98
CA PHE A 611 -16.22 29.46 23.60
C PHE A 611 -17.14 30.40 22.83
N LEU A 612 -17.44 30.01 21.60
CA LEU A 612 -18.39 30.67 20.72
C LEU A 612 -19.47 29.67 20.37
N HIS A 613 -20.74 30.05 20.45
CA HIS A 613 -21.82 29.22 19.94
C HIS A 613 -22.78 30.02 19.09
N CYS A 614 -23.42 29.34 18.16
CA CYS A 614 -24.42 29.91 17.29
C CYS A 614 -25.54 28.87 17.09
N ASP A 615 -26.76 29.31 17.36
CA ASP A 615 -27.95 28.49 17.26
C ASP A 615 -28.53 28.62 15.85
N ASP A 616 -28.74 27.49 15.17
CA ASP A 616 -29.48 27.42 13.90
C ASP A 616 -30.94 27.06 14.23
N PRO A 617 -31.89 28.02 14.15
CA PRO A 617 -33.29 27.76 14.48
C PRO A 617 -34.00 26.89 13.43
N PHE A 618 -33.46 26.78 12.21
CA PHE A 618 -34.06 25.99 11.13
C PHE A 618 -33.64 24.53 11.20
N ARG A 619 -32.38 24.27 11.57
CA ARG A 619 -31.86 22.92 11.81
C ARG A 619 -32.04 22.45 13.25
N TRP A 620 -32.32 23.38 14.17
CA TRP A 620 -32.41 23.12 15.61
C TRP A 620 -31.14 22.50 16.17
N GLU A 621 -30.02 23.01 15.69
CA GLU A 621 -28.67 22.58 16.04
C GLU A 621 -27.94 23.79 16.63
N ARG A 622 -27.07 23.55 17.62
CA ARG A 622 -26.10 24.56 18.06
C ARG A 622 -24.76 24.24 17.46
N GLY A 623 -24.33 25.09 16.52
CA GLY A 623 -22.93 25.16 16.16
C GLY A 623 -22.13 25.77 17.30
N TYR A 624 -20.93 25.27 17.57
CA TYR A 624 -20.04 25.92 18.54
C TYR A 624 -18.57 25.69 18.20
N VAL A 625 -17.73 26.63 18.62
CA VAL A 625 -16.28 26.55 18.61
C VAL A 625 -15.81 26.71 20.04
N SER A 626 -15.21 25.66 20.60
CA SER A 626 -14.49 25.70 21.88
C SER A 626 -13.01 25.66 21.58
N VAL A 627 -12.23 26.52 22.25
CA VAL A 627 -10.77 26.43 22.29
C VAL A 627 -10.39 26.16 23.74
N SER A 628 -9.81 25.00 24.00
CA SER A 628 -9.32 24.57 25.32
C SER A 628 -7.81 24.34 25.26
N PRO A 629 -7.10 24.30 26.40
CA PRO A 629 -5.73 23.82 26.43
C PRO A 629 -5.62 22.42 25.82
N ALA A 630 -4.43 22.07 25.33
CA ALA A 630 -4.16 20.71 24.87
C ALA A 630 -4.31 19.70 26.01
N ASP A 631 -4.71 18.47 25.64
CA ASP A 631 -4.77 17.37 26.59
C ASP A 631 -3.35 17.06 27.12
N GLN A 632 -3.19 16.76 28.42
CA GLN A 632 -1.86 16.58 29.05
C GLN A 632 -0.99 15.49 28.38
N ASP A 633 -1.63 14.54 27.67
CA ASP A 633 -0.96 13.44 26.99
C ASP A 633 -0.30 13.86 25.66
N ARG A 634 -0.62 15.04 25.11
CA ARG A 634 -0.13 15.54 23.82
C ARG A 634 0.80 16.72 24.02
N LYS A 635 2.08 16.43 24.27
CA LYS A 635 3.13 17.45 24.50
C LYS A 635 3.39 18.39 23.32
N ASP A 636 3.00 17.98 22.12
CA ASP A 636 3.18 18.71 20.86
C ASP A 636 2.04 19.70 20.55
N ALA A 637 0.89 19.53 21.20
CA ALA A 637 -0.28 20.36 20.97
C ALA A 637 -0.26 21.60 21.86
N LEU A 638 -0.53 22.76 21.29
CA LEU A 638 -0.63 24.04 21.98
C LEU A 638 -2.02 24.20 22.60
N PHE A 639 -3.05 23.94 21.79
CA PHE A 639 -4.45 24.01 22.21
C PHE A 639 -5.31 23.13 21.31
N LYS A 640 -6.53 22.90 21.77
CA LYS A 640 -7.51 22.04 21.14
C LYS A 640 -8.71 22.87 20.73
N VAL A 641 -9.08 22.77 19.46
CA VAL A 641 -10.25 23.43 18.88
C VAL A 641 -11.34 22.38 18.66
N LYS A 642 -12.44 22.47 19.39
CA LYS A 642 -13.65 21.65 19.20
C LYS A 642 -14.65 22.41 18.36
N VAL A 643 -15.04 21.86 17.21
CA VAL A 643 -16.07 22.43 16.33
C VAL A 643 -17.27 21.49 16.29
N ASN A 644 -18.43 21.99 16.69
CA ASN A 644 -19.72 21.28 16.69
C ASN A 644 -19.71 19.92 17.41
N GLY A 645 -18.79 19.73 18.36
CA GLY A 645 -18.70 18.54 19.24
C GLY A 645 -18.17 17.26 18.59
N SER A 646 -18.08 17.18 17.26
CA SER A 646 -17.56 16.00 16.55
C SER A 646 -16.08 16.12 16.19
N THR A 647 -15.61 17.32 15.86
CA THR A 647 -14.25 17.51 15.33
C THR A 647 -13.39 18.19 16.38
N THR A 648 -12.45 17.42 16.92
CA THR A 648 -11.37 17.91 17.79
C THR A 648 -10.13 18.09 16.93
N TYR A 649 -9.66 19.32 16.79
CA TYR A 649 -8.40 19.64 16.12
C TYR A 649 -7.36 20.05 17.16
N ASN A 650 -6.25 19.32 17.23
CA ASN A 650 -5.11 19.68 18.07
C ASN A 650 -4.19 20.57 17.23
N VAL A 651 -4.07 21.84 17.62
CA VAL A 651 -3.20 22.79 16.93
C VAL A 651 -1.80 22.68 17.53
N THR A 652 -0.83 22.25 16.73
CA THR A 652 0.59 22.20 17.09
C THR A 652 1.32 23.44 16.56
N LEU A 653 2.55 23.66 17.03
CA LEU A 653 3.43 24.70 16.47
C LEU A 653 3.70 24.47 14.97
N GLU A 654 3.84 23.20 14.57
CA GLU A 654 4.06 22.80 13.17
C GLU A 654 2.87 23.19 12.28
N ASN A 655 1.63 23.05 12.78
CA ASN A 655 0.45 23.50 12.04
C ASN A 655 0.51 25.02 11.78
N LEU A 656 0.86 25.80 12.81
CA LEU A 656 0.95 27.26 12.69
C LEU A 656 2.02 27.72 11.69
N GLN A 657 3.17 27.05 11.70
CA GLN A 657 4.26 27.33 10.77
C GLN A 657 3.92 26.91 9.33
N SER A 658 3.30 25.74 9.16
CA SER A 658 2.91 25.23 7.84
C SER A 658 1.86 26.12 7.17
N TRP A 659 0.84 26.56 7.90
CA TRP A 659 -0.17 27.48 7.39
C TRP A 659 0.43 28.84 7.02
N ALA A 660 1.26 29.43 7.90
CA ALA A 660 1.95 30.68 7.62
C ALA A 660 2.87 30.56 6.39
N TYR A 661 3.66 29.49 6.30
CA TYR A 661 4.56 29.24 5.18
C TYR A 661 3.80 29.10 3.85
N THR A 662 2.69 28.34 3.84
CA THR A 662 1.86 28.14 2.64
C THR A 662 1.34 29.47 2.12
N ALA A 663 0.77 30.30 3.00
CA ALA A 663 0.27 31.62 2.62
C ALA A 663 1.38 32.58 2.16
N LEU A 664 2.53 32.59 2.82
CA LEU A 664 3.68 33.40 2.41
C LEU A 664 4.30 32.93 1.09
N LYS A 665 4.24 31.63 0.80
CA LYS A 665 4.69 31.06 -0.47
C LYS A 665 3.79 31.48 -1.63
N GLU A 666 2.48 31.45 -1.43
CA GLU A 666 1.50 31.89 -2.44
C GLU A 666 1.49 33.42 -2.60
N THR A 667 1.57 34.14 -1.49
CA THR A 667 1.57 35.61 -1.43
C THR A 667 2.59 36.09 -0.40
N PRO A 668 3.80 36.53 -0.81
CA PRO A 668 4.89 36.93 0.10
C PRO A 668 4.55 38.02 1.13
N HIS A 669 3.47 38.77 0.90
CA HIS A 669 2.97 39.84 1.75
C HIS A 669 1.63 39.50 2.42
N ALA A 670 1.26 38.21 2.49
CA ALA A 670 0.06 37.77 3.18
C ALA A 670 0.13 38.13 4.67
N THR A 671 -0.83 38.93 5.13
CA THR A 671 -1.06 39.23 6.55
C THR A 671 -2.05 38.27 7.19
N GLU A 672 -2.82 37.56 6.37
CA GLU A 672 -3.82 36.56 6.77
C GLU A 672 -3.66 35.29 5.92
N CYS A 673 -3.98 34.14 6.50
CA CYS A 673 -4.09 32.86 5.80
C CYS A 673 -5.41 32.18 6.15
N GLU A 674 -6.03 31.51 5.17
CA GLU A 674 -7.18 30.65 5.45
C GLU A 674 -6.73 29.36 6.13
N LEU A 675 -7.43 28.96 7.19
CA LEU A 675 -7.14 27.77 7.99
C LEU A 675 -8.19 26.71 7.72
N SER A 676 -8.35 26.34 6.46
CA SER A 676 -9.40 25.43 6.00
C SER A 676 -9.37 24.05 6.68
N ASP A 677 -8.20 23.63 7.17
CA ASP A 677 -8.04 22.34 7.85
C ASP A 677 -8.57 22.35 9.29
N LEU A 678 -8.71 23.54 9.90
CA LEU A 678 -9.11 23.70 11.30
C LEU A 678 -10.61 23.42 11.49
N CYS A 679 -11.43 23.85 10.52
CA CYS A 679 -12.87 23.79 10.58
C CYS A 679 -13.44 23.37 9.22
N SER A 680 -14.31 22.35 9.21
CA SER A 680 -15.20 22.10 8.07
C SER A 680 -16.63 22.52 8.45
N GLY A 681 -17.34 23.15 7.52
CA GLY A 681 -18.73 23.57 7.71
C GLY A 681 -18.94 25.09 7.67
N PRO A 682 -19.89 25.64 8.44
CA PRO A 682 -20.26 27.05 8.37
C PRO A 682 -19.23 27.99 9.02
N VAL A 683 -18.22 27.47 9.71
CA VAL A 683 -17.19 28.28 10.36
C VAL A 683 -15.97 28.38 9.44
N LYS A 684 -15.72 29.56 8.89
CA LYS A 684 -14.44 29.92 8.26
C LYS A 684 -13.46 30.37 9.32
N THR A 685 -12.22 29.96 9.16
CA THR A 685 -11.13 30.29 10.08
C THR A 685 -9.99 30.93 9.31
N ARG A 686 -9.48 32.05 9.81
CA ARG A 686 -8.26 32.69 9.29
C ARG A 686 -7.22 32.83 10.39
N GLY A 687 -5.96 32.75 10.03
CA GLY A 687 -4.81 33.03 10.89
C GLY A 687 -4.18 34.35 10.49
N PHE A 688 -3.74 35.15 11.46
CA PHE A 688 -2.93 36.35 11.19
C PHE A 688 -1.46 35.99 11.24
N ILE A 689 -0.69 36.36 10.21
CA ILE A 689 0.72 35.98 10.07
C ILE A 689 1.61 37.08 10.63
N ASP A 690 2.58 36.72 11.47
CA ASP A 690 3.72 37.56 11.81
C ASP A 690 4.88 37.26 10.86
N HIS A 691 5.23 38.24 10.03
CA HIS A 691 6.31 38.12 9.05
C HIS A 691 7.69 37.94 9.69
N ALA A 692 7.90 38.44 10.92
CA ALA A 692 9.20 38.33 11.58
C ALA A 692 9.48 36.89 12.03
N THR A 693 8.47 36.22 12.58
CA THR A 693 8.58 34.84 13.07
C THR A 693 8.17 33.81 12.02
N LYS A 694 7.51 34.23 10.93
CA LYS A 694 6.85 33.36 9.95
C LYS A 694 5.86 32.38 10.61
N THR A 695 5.13 32.85 11.62
CA THR A 695 4.13 32.06 12.36
C THR A 695 2.77 32.76 12.44
N ILE A 696 1.71 32.01 12.73
CA ILE A 696 0.40 32.58 13.02
C ILE A 696 0.36 33.09 14.46
N VAL A 697 -0.04 34.36 14.62
CA VAL A 697 -0.11 35.07 15.90
C VAL A 697 -1.52 35.43 16.33
N GLY A 698 -2.55 35.12 15.53
CA GLY A 698 -3.95 35.36 15.88
C GLY A 698 -4.88 34.47 15.09
N PHE A 699 -6.08 34.23 15.60
CA PHE A 699 -7.16 33.57 14.85
C PHE A 699 -8.34 34.51 14.66
N HIS A 700 -8.94 34.43 13.49
CA HIS A 700 -10.21 35.03 13.16
C HIS A 700 -11.23 33.92 12.84
N PHE A 701 -12.30 33.84 13.60
CA PHE A 701 -13.42 32.93 13.34
C PHE A 701 -14.57 33.73 12.72
N GLU A 702 -14.99 33.34 11.54
CA GLU A 702 -16.12 33.90 10.80
C GLU A 702 -17.16 32.80 10.59
N VAL A 703 -18.36 32.95 11.15
CA VAL A 703 -19.44 31.96 10.95
C VAL A 703 -20.33 32.44 9.82
N GLU A 704 -20.32 31.74 8.68
CA GLU A 704 -21.22 31.97 7.55
C GLU A 704 -22.31 30.89 7.52
N TRP A 705 -23.54 31.29 7.87
CA TRP A 705 -24.72 30.45 7.62
C TRP A 705 -25.19 30.69 6.20
N THR A 706 -25.06 29.66 5.37
CA THR A 706 -25.84 29.60 4.14
C THR A 706 -27.19 29.02 4.51
N ALA A 707 -28.20 29.88 4.61
CA ALA A 707 -29.58 29.42 4.56
C ALA A 707 -29.69 28.52 3.32
N ASP A 708 -30.28 27.33 3.50
CA ASP A 708 -30.42 26.35 2.43
C ASP A 708 -30.98 27.03 1.17
N LYS A 709 -30.65 26.55 -0.03
CA LYS A 709 -30.95 27.25 -1.30
C LYS A 709 -32.43 27.66 -1.50
N GLN A 710 -33.33 27.12 -0.68
CA GLN A 710 -34.76 27.39 -0.65
C GLN A 710 -35.18 28.56 0.28
N SER A 711 -34.27 29.20 1.01
CA SER A 711 -34.57 30.35 1.90
C SER A 711 -33.58 31.50 1.67
N PRO A 712 -33.62 32.17 0.50
CA PRO A 712 -32.72 33.26 0.16
C PRO A 712 -33.05 34.51 0.99
N GLY A 713 -32.32 34.77 2.07
CA GLY A 713 -32.53 36.03 2.81
C GLY A 713 -31.74 36.23 4.10
N TYR A 714 -31.16 35.18 4.71
CA TYR A 714 -30.43 35.33 5.98
C TYR A 714 -28.94 35.04 5.80
N LYS A 715 -28.14 36.11 5.69
CA LYS A 715 -26.68 36.05 5.89
C LYS A 715 -26.37 36.83 7.16
N ALA A 716 -25.99 36.10 8.21
CA ALA A 716 -25.34 36.69 9.37
C ALA A 716 -23.85 36.32 9.28
N SER A 717 -22.98 37.31 9.37
CA SER A 717 -21.53 37.15 9.44
C SER A 717 -21.02 37.99 10.59
N ASP A 718 -20.39 37.35 11.57
CA ASP A 718 -19.74 38.02 12.70
C ASP A 718 -18.27 37.60 12.80
N SER A 719 -17.42 38.55 13.18
CA SER A 719 -15.96 38.44 13.19
C SER A 719 -15.40 38.46 14.61
N TYR A 720 -14.60 37.47 14.99
CA TYR A 720 -13.92 37.45 16.30
C TYR A 720 -12.43 37.19 16.18
N ILE A 721 -11.62 38.11 16.73
CA ILE A 721 -10.16 38.01 16.77
C ILE A 721 -9.74 37.46 18.13
N ILE A 722 -9.09 36.29 18.16
CA ILE A 722 -8.32 35.85 19.32
C ILE A 722 -7.08 36.74 19.39
N PRO A 723 -6.92 37.56 20.45
CA PRO A 723 -5.79 38.46 20.55
C PRO A 723 -4.47 37.70 20.63
N SER A 724 -3.41 38.28 20.05
CA SER A 724 -2.08 37.66 19.97
C SER A 724 -1.44 37.32 21.32
N HIS A 725 -1.85 37.99 22.39
CA HIS A 725 -1.36 37.66 23.74
C HIS A 725 -1.85 36.29 24.23
N VAL A 726 -3.08 35.85 23.89
CA VAL A 726 -3.61 34.55 24.31
C VAL A 726 -2.83 33.40 23.66
N LEU A 727 -2.44 33.58 22.40
CA LEU A 727 -1.60 32.64 21.65
C LEU A 727 -0.17 32.60 22.19
N ARG A 728 0.39 33.76 22.54
CA ARG A 728 1.71 33.85 23.19
C ARG A 728 1.71 33.16 24.56
N ASP A 729 0.65 33.31 25.36
CA ASP A 729 0.52 32.65 26.66
C ASP A 729 0.45 31.12 26.53
N ALA A 730 -0.24 30.62 25.50
CA ALA A 730 -0.29 29.19 25.19
C ALA A 730 1.10 28.66 24.76
N LEU A 731 1.79 29.39 23.89
CA LEU A 731 3.17 29.08 23.47
C LEU A 731 4.16 29.11 24.65
N ALA A 732 3.98 30.03 25.59
CA ALA A 732 4.80 30.14 26.80
C ALA A 732 4.62 28.98 27.80
N SER A 733 3.53 28.22 27.69
CA SER A 733 3.24 27.06 28.55
C SER A 733 3.83 25.73 28.05
N VAL A 734 4.42 25.73 26.85
CA VAL A 734 5.12 24.57 26.30
C VAL A 734 6.47 24.42 27.01
N PRO A 735 6.83 23.22 27.51
CA PRO A 735 8.14 22.98 28.12
C PRO A 735 9.27 23.42 27.17
N THR A 736 10.21 24.22 27.67
CA THR A 736 11.38 24.73 26.92
C THR A 736 12.24 23.62 26.31
N ASP A 737 12.09 22.39 26.79
CA ASP A 737 12.78 21.21 26.31
C ASP A 737 12.26 20.75 24.93
N HIS A 738 11.20 21.38 24.41
CA HIS A 738 10.52 21.05 23.15
C HIS A 738 10.29 22.24 22.21
N VAL A 739 10.84 23.43 22.51
CA VAL A 739 10.88 24.58 21.60
C VAL A 739 12.35 24.94 21.37
N GLU A 740 12.91 24.46 20.26
CA GLU A 740 14.23 24.88 19.73
C GLU A 740 14.15 26.25 19.07
#